data_AF-A0A2W6U0X7-F1
#
_entry.id   AF-A0A2W6U0X7-F1
#
_cell.length_a   1.000
_cell.length_b   1.000
_cell.length_c   1.000
_cell.angle_alpha   90.00
_cell.angle_beta   90.00
_cell.angle_gamma   90.00
#
_symmetry.space_group_name_H-M   'P 1'
#
loop_
_entity.id
_entity.type
_entity.pdbx_description
1 polymer ?
#
loop_
_entity_poly.entity_id
_entity_poly.type
_entity_poly.pdbx_seq_one_letter_code
_entity_poly.pdbx_strand_id
1 'polypeptide(L)'
;MHALMMAMLLVLSLGMARPVWAQAAPATDPAARLAQAEKDVRSVDQSLDTRMDADDRKLLLAKLLAAKTAASDAAGDLQDRLALLDAKLTGLGTVATGSSEAPDIKRQRAALTRQRSAIDSAIKRGNLIGVEAQQLADEIERSEAEQFSEKITTRSPSPLSPGFWSELGHAFSRDLRRITAFLEIGQKQAAEALRSHWPWHALAGLLLSLLIVGPGQVAARHMGQRMLTEGVPGRRTRRSTYALWRVAVGTFAPLLAALSIVQGLRWSGLVADRWEPLLGAFMVGCAFSGFTFSVLGALLMRSRSSWRIAAISDNGATRLRPYSPLLALLAFLGVIYAQFNASVGVSKAAQEATQAVFALLHILLVSAVLVTVARLRAAKMEAEDPDRNESASGLMSLIAWIVVAVATIALLLGYFSLSLFLLQVVSWATVLGSAVYLLMAAIDDLATTIFDRSSRFGMALVRSLGLRGSAVEQFGVLLSGLLRLAVLLMSFSLLLSPFGAGDVASLFGRLGALAEGFEVGGVAVSPGAILRGILVLLIGLALVRGFMRWLERRYLPVTDLDGSGRNSISLIARYVGIALAVIWGLASLGIGIERIAILLSALSVGIGFGLQAITQNFVSGLILLAERPIKIGDLVRVGQDEGDVKRISVRSTEIELPDHSTLIVPNSELITKTVLNKTLASPLGRMQIQFSVPIKTDADKVREIVLATYADEPAVLAEPAYSLFIDSIADGRIFFNSFAHVASPRAAYGARSNVFTVLLRRFREEGIEIGTVPQRMELINMGHLD
;
A
#
# COMPACT_ATOMS: atom_id res chain seq x y z
N MET A 1 17.28 9.29 34.08
CA MET A 1 17.51 8.03 33.33
C MET A 1 16.91 8.08 31.92
N HIS A 2 15.62 8.39 31.75
CA HIS A 2 15.05 8.67 30.42
C HIS A 2 15.79 9.77 29.68
N ALA A 3 16.20 10.86 30.33
CA ALA A 3 16.93 11.94 29.68
C ALA A 3 18.35 11.58 29.20
N LEU A 4 19.06 10.65 29.86
CA LEU A 4 20.45 10.30 29.53
C LEU A 4 20.52 9.12 28.55
N MET A 5 19.56 8.20 28.66
CA MET A 5 19.36 7.13 27.68
C MET A 5 18.64 7.65 26.43
N MET A 6 17.70 8.61 26.55
CA MET A 6 17.26 9.45 25.43
C MET A 6 18.45 10.22 24.93
N ALA A 7 19.22 10.98 25.70
CA ALA A 7 20.37 11.70 25.14
C ALA A 7 21.38 10.79 24.43
N MET A 8 21.58 9.55 24.88
CA MET A 8 22.47 8.60 24.20
C MET A 8 21.83 7.94 22.98
N LEU A 9 20.54 7.64 22.99
CA LEU A 9 19.74 7.26 21.80
C LEU A 9 19.55 8.43 20.85
N LEU A 10 19.51 9.65 21.37
CA LEU A 10 19.36 10.93 20.67
C LEU A 10 20.71 11.23 20.03
N VAL A 11 21.84 11.02 20.70
CA VAL A 11 23.21 11.14 20.16
C VAL A 11 23.53 9.99 19.20
N LEU A 12 23.06 8.76 19.42
CA LEU A 12 23.12 7.69 18.42
C LEU A 12 22.20 7.98 17.23
N SER A 13 21.04 8.58 17.45
CA SER A 13 20.13 9.02 16.39
C SER A 13 20.58 10.31 15.71
N LEU A 14 21.34 11.19 16.35
CA LEU A 14 21.92 12.42 15.80
C LEU A 14 23.30 12.15 15.17
N GLY A 15 23.96 11.04 15.53
CA GLY A 15 25.17 10.55 14.88
C GLY A 15 24.87 9.70 13.63
N MET A 16 23.71 9.02 13.60
CA MET A 16 23.22 8.26 12.44
C MET A 16 22.25 9.06 11.57
N ALA A 17 21.47 9.98 12.14
CA ALA A 17 20.82 11.02 11.37
C ALA A 17 21.83 12.14 11.23
N ARG A 18 22.53 12.16 10.09
CA ARG A 18 22.66 13.46 9.43
C ARG A 18 21.24 14.04 9.47
N PRO A 19 21.03 15.25 10.00
CA PRO A 19 19.79 15.92 9.75
C PRO A 19 19.71 16.05 8.23
N VAL A 20 18.99 15.11 7.59
CA VAL A 20 18.14 15.45 6.46
C VAL A 20 17.02 16.27 7.09
N TRP A 21 17.38 17.45 7.60
CA TRP A 21 16.57 18.59 7.29
C TRP A 21 16.67 18.61 5.78
N ALA A 22 15.66 18.02 5.14
CA ALA A 22 15.18 18.56 3.90
C ALA A 22 14.90 20.02 4.21
N GLN A 23 15.97 20.84 4.15
CA GLN A 23 15.85 22.22 3.81
C GLN A 23 15.14 22.10 2.49
N ALA A 24 13.83 22.31 2.52
CA ALA A 24 13.07 22.49 1.30
C ALA A 24 13.82 23.60 0.58
N ALA A 25 14.66 23.20 -0.37
CA ALA A 25 15.38 24.13 -1.20
C ALA A 25 14.28 25.07 -1.73
N PRO A 26 14.46 26.39 -1.59
CA PRO A 26 13.40 27.36 -1.86
C PRO A 26 12.81 27.01 -3.21
N ALA A 27 11.51 26.68 -3.26
CA ALA A 27 10.83 26.02 -4.38
C ALA A 27 11.44 26.40 -5.74
N THR A 28 12.50 25.69 -6.13
CA THR A 28 13.25 26.03 -7.33
C THR A 28 12.38 25.62 -8.50
N ASP A 29 12.14 26.56 -9.41
CA ASP A 29 11.39 26.33 -10.64
C ASP A 29 11.82 24.98 -11.26
N PRO A 30 10.89 24.08 -11.64
CA PRO A 30 11.24 22.77 -12.18
C PRO A 30 12.27 22.82 -13.31
N ALA A 31 12.26 23.89 -14.13
CA ALA A 31 13.26 24.11 -15.16
C ALA A 31 14.69 24.32 -14.60
N ALA A 32 14.82 25.03 -13.48
CA ALA A 32 16.11 25.23 -12.80
C ALA A 32 16.61 23.92 -12.16
N ARG A 33 15.71 23.11 -11.60
CA ARG A 33 16.05 21.76 -11.08
C ARG A 33 16.54 20.84 -12.19
N LEU A 34 15.86 20.83 -13.34
CA LEU A 34 16.29 20.06 -14.51
C LEU A 34 17.67 20.52 -15.01
N ALA A 35 17.90 21.83 -15.12
CA ALA A 35 19.19 22.36 -15.54
C ALA A 35 20.33 22.01 -14.56
N GLN A 36 20.04 22.02 -13.25
CA GLN A 36 21.01 21.60 -12.23
C GLN A 36 21.28 20.10 -12.29
N ALA A 37 20.25 19.26 -12.44
CA ALA A 37 20.40 17.82 -12.61
C ALA A 37 21.22 17.47 -13.86
N GLU A 38 20.96 18.13 -14.98
CA GLU A 38 21.74 17.99 -16.22
C GLU A 38 23.21 18.38 -16.03
N LYS A 39 23.46 19.49 -15.33
CA LYS A 39 24.83 19.92 -14.98
C LYS A 39 25.53 18.92 -14.07
N ASP A 40 24.81 18.33 -13.12
CA ASP A 40 25.35 17.35 -12.20
C ASP A 40 25.71 16.05 -12.93
N VAL A 41 24.82 15.52 -13.78
CA VAL A 41 25.10 14.35 -14.64
C VAL A 41 26.32 14.59 -15.53
N ARG A 42 26.39 15.71 -16.25
CA ARG A 42 27.57 16.04 -17.09
C ARG A 42 28.86 16.19 -16.31
N SER A 43 28.79 16.74 -15.09
CA SER A 43 29.99 16.85 -14.25
C SER A 43 30.51 15.49 -13.80
N VAL A 44 29.61 14.53 -13.59
CA VAL A 44 29.99 13.16 -13.24
C VAL A 44 30.60 12.45 -14.44
N ASP A 45 29.96 12.55 -15.60
CA ASP A 45 30.46 12.00 -16.87
C ASP A 45 31.90 12.47 -17.15
N GLN A 46 32.17 13.78 -17.07
CA GLN A 46 33.52 14.33 -17.23
C GLN A 46 34.53 13.86 -16.15
N SER A 47 34.04 13.54 -14.95
CA SER A 47 34.91 13.06 -13.87
C SER A 47 35.30 11.60 -14.07
N LEU A 48 34.45 10.80 -14.70
CA LEU A 48 34.71 9.37 -14.98
C LEU A 48 35.88 9.15 -15.95
N ASP A 49 36.17 10.13 -16.80
CA ASP A 49 37.35 10.14 -17.67
C ASP A 49 38.67 10.28 -16.90
N THR A 50 38.64 10.62 -15.62
CA THR A 50 39.83 10.78 -14.77
C THR A 50 40.03 9.58 -13.83
N ARG A 51 41.26 9.35 -13.38
CA ARG A 51 41.55 8.24 -12.45
C ARG A 51 40.99 8.57 -11.06
N MET A 52 39.96 7.85 -10.64
CA MET A 52 39.21 8.15 -9.41
C MET A 52 39.47 7.17 -8.27
N ASP A 53 39.51 7.69 -7.03
CA ASP A 53 39.55 6.88 -5.81
C ASP A 53 38.16 6.35 -5.43
N ALA A 54 38.10 5.36 -4.54
CA ALA A 54 36.86 4.69 -4.12
C ALA A 54 35.88 5.65 -3.41
N ASP A 55 36.38 6.62 -2.65
CA ASP A 55 35.53 7.61 -1.97
C ASP A 55 34.92 8.61 -2.96
N ASP A 56 35.66 8.97 -4.02
CA ASP A 56 35.14 9.86 -5.07
C ASP A 56 34.01 9.18 -5.86
N ARG A 57 34.13 7.88 -6.15
CA ARG A 57 33.07 7.13 -6.85
C ARG A 57 31.77 7.08 -6.07
N LYS A 58 31.84 6.89 -4.74
CA LYS A 58 30.64 6.93 -3.88
C LYS A 58 29.97 8.31 -3.91
N LEU A 59 30.76 9.38 -3.91
CA LEU A 59 30.25 10.74 -4.01
C LEU A 59 29.58 10.99 -5.37
N LEU A 60 30.20 10.52 -6.46
CA LEU A 60 29.61 10.61 -7.80
C LEU A 60 28.32 9.81 -7.92
N LEU A 61 28.30 8.57 -7.42
CA LEU A 61 27.11 7.73 -7.44
C LEU A 61 25.96 8.37 -6.64
N ALA A 62 26.26 8.92 -5.45
CA ALA A 62 25.28 9.68 -4.68
C ALA A 62 24.77 10.91 -5.43
N LYS A 63 25.66 11.60 -6.17
CA LYS A 63 25.32 12.77 -6.99
C LYS A 63 24.43 12.39 -8.19
N LEU A 64 24.71 11.28 -8.87
CA LEU A 64 23.88 10.74 -9.95
C LEU A 64 22.50 10.35 -9.46
N LEU A 65 22.41 9.62 -8.34
CA LEU A 65 21.14 9.25 -7.75
C LEU A 65 20.33 10.49 -7.35
N ALA A 66 20.96 11.50 -6.75
CA ALA A 66 20.30 12.77 -6.42
C ALA A 66 19.82 13.52 -7.67
N ALA A 67 20.62 13.56 -8.74
CA ALA A 67 20.24 14.18 -10.01
C ALA A 67 19.06 13.44 -10.67
N LYS A 68 19.05 12.10 -10.61
CA LYS A 68 17.94 11.26 -11.09
C LYS A 68 16.65 11.58 -10.34
N THR A 69 16.68 11.59 -9.01
CA THR A 69 15.50 11.91 -8.20
C THR A 69 15.02 13.34 -8.49
N ALA A 70 15.93 14.32 -8.54
CA ALA A 70 15.58 15.71 -8.85
C ALA A 70 14.96 15.87 -10.24
N ALA A 71 15.44 15.14 -11.24
CA ALA A 71 14.88 15.15 -12.59
C ALA A 71 13.49 14.50 -12.65
N SER A 72 13.29 13.40 -11.93
CA SER A 72 12.01 12.71 -11.79
C SER A 72 10.96 13.60 -11.10
N ASP A 73 11.32 14.21 -9.97
CA ASP A 73 10.45 15.12 -9.23
C ASP A 73 10.06 16.34 -10.07
N ALA A 74 11.02 16.94 -10.79
CA ALA A 74 10.76 18.07 -11.67
C ALA A 74 9.87 17.68 -12.86
N ALA A 75 10.04 16.48 -13.42
CA ALA A 75 9.16 15.95 -14.46
C ALA A 75 7.73 15.74 -13.95
N GLY A 76 7.57 15.20 -12.73
CA GLY A 76 6.27 15.06 -12.07
C GLY A 76 5.55 16.41 -11.87
N ASP A 77 6.25 17.41 -11.33
CA ASP A 77 5.68 18.75 -11.14
C ASP A 77 5.29 19.42 -12.49
N LEU A 78 6.07 19.17 -13.55
CA LEU A 78 5.76 19.65 -14.89
C LEU A 78 4.57 18.92 -15.52
N GLN A 79 4.40 17.63 -15.21
CA GLN A 79 3.24 16.82 -15.62
C GLN A 79 1.94 17.43 -15.09
N ASP A 80 1.93 17.84 -13.82
CA ASP A 80 0.79 18.51 -13.19
C ASP A 80 0.46 19.86 -13.86
N ARG A 81 1.51 20.65 -14.19
CA ARG A 81 1.35 21.91 -14.93
C ARG A 81 0.83 21.67 -16.35
N LEU A 82 1.27 20.59 -17.01
CA LEU A 82 0.81 20.19 -18.34
C LEU A 82 -0.68 19.85 -18.32
N ALA A 83 -1.14 19.09 -17.31
CA ALA A 83 -2.55 18.76 -17.13
C ALA A 83 -3.44 20.01 -16.97
N LEU A 84 -2.98 21.02 -16.22
CA LEU A 84 -3.68 22.30 -16.09
C LEU A 84 -3.76 23.08 -17.42
N LEU A 85 -2.71 23.03 -18.25
CA LEU A 85 -2.71 23.65 -19.58
C LEU A 85 -3.63 22.91 -20.56
N ASP A 86 -3.65 21.58 -20.51
CA ASP A 86 -4.55 20.76 -21.31
C ASP A 86 -6.02 21.02 -20.93
N ALA A 87 -6.33 21.19 -19.65
CA ALA A 87 -7.65 21.61 -19.19
C ALA A 87 -8.02 23.01 -19.74
N LYS A 88 -7.09 23.99 -19.71
CA LYS A 88 -7.32 25.32 -20.29
C LYS A 88 -7.54 25.29 -21.80
N LEU A 89 -6.76 24.49 -22.53
CA LEU A 89 -6.92 24.30 -23.99
C LEU A 89 -8.26 23.62 -24.32
N THR A 90 -8.67 22.64 -23.51
CA THR A 90 -9.97 21.97 -23.65
C THR A 90 -11.12 22.95 -23.42
N GLY A 91 -10.98 23.85 -22.45
CA GLY A 91 -11.96 24.91 -22.17
C GLY A 91 -12.14 25.94 -23.31
N LEU A 92 -11.16 26.07 -24.22
CA LEU A 92 -11.29 26.92 -25.42
C LEU A 92 -12.08 26.24 -26.57
N GLY A 93 -12.47 24.97 -26.42
CA GLY A 93 -13.22 24.22 -27.42
C GLY A 93 -12.41 23.78 -28.64
N THR A 94 -12.99 22.92 -29.49
CA THR A 94 -12.38 22.50 -30.77
C THR A 94 -12.77 23.47 -31.88
N VAL A 95 -11.87 23.69 -32.84
CA VAL A 95 -12.19 24.53 -34.02
C VAL A 95 -13.17 23.76 -34.91
N ALA A 96 -14.38 24.28 -35.06
CA ALA A 96 -15.40 23.66 -35.93
C ALA A 96 -15.00 23.82 -37.40
N THR A 97 -15.06 22.73 -38.15
CA THR A 97 -14.72 22.65 -39.59
C THR A 97 -15.51 23.68 -40.40
N GLY A 98 -14.81 24.66 -40.98
CA GLY A 98 -15.41 25.70 -41.84
C GLY A 98 -15.69 27.05 -41.18
N SER A 99 -15.35 27.25 -39.89
CA SER A 99 -15.51 28.54 -39.19
C SER A 99 -14.17 29.20 -38.86
N SER A 100 -14.08 30.52 -39.03
CA SER A 100 -12.91 31.30 -38.63
C SER A 100 -12.98 31.62 -37.14
N GLU A 101 -12.01 31.11 -36.37
CA GLU A 101 -11.87 31.40 -34.94
C GLU A 101 -11.65 32.91 -34.70
N ALA A 102 -12.22 33.45 -33.62
CA ALA A 102 -12.01 34.84 -33.24
C ALA A 102 -10.50 35.12 -33.03
N PRO A 103 -9.95 36.26 -33.49
CA PRO A 103 -8.52 36.53 -33.48
C PRO A 103 -7.89 36.50 -32.07
N ASP A 104 -8.67 36.77 -31.02
CA ASP A 104 -8.20 36.72 -29.63
C ASP A 104 -8.07 35.28 -29.12
N ILE A 105 -9.06 34.43 -29.41
CA ILE A 105 -9.03 33.00 -29.06
C ILE A 105 -7.90 32.29 -29.82
N LYS A 106 -7.72 32.62 -31.11
CA LYS A 106 -6.61 32.08 -31.92
C LYS A 106 -5.24 32.44 -31.32
N ARG A 107 -5.05 33.70 -30.88
CA ARG A 107 -3.83 34.15 -30.20
C ARG A 107 -3.62 33.41 -28.88
N GLN A 108 -4.67 33.26 -28.08
CA GLN A 108 -4.61 32.59 -26.78
C GLN A 108 -4.34 31.08 -26.90
N ARG A 109 -4.99 30.40 -27.86
CA ARG A 109 -4.72 29.00 -28.21
C ARG A 109 -3.26 28.83 -28.65
N ALA A 110 -2.76 29.69 -29.54
CA ALA A 110 -1.37 29.63 -29.97
C ALA A 110 -0.37 29.82 -28.81
N ALA A 111 -0.66 30.73 -27.87
CA ALA A 111 0.18 30.95 -26.69
C ALA A 111 0.19 29.74 -25.74
N LEU A 112 -0.99 29.19 -25.42
CA LEU A 112 -1.12 28.00 -24.56
C LEU A 112 -0.49 26.76 -25.21
N THR A 113 -0.64 26.56 -26.51
CA THR A 113 0.02 25.46 -27.24
C THR A 113 1.53 25.57 -27.21
N ARG A 114 2.10 26.78 -27.33
CA ARG A 114 3.55 27.00 -27.18
C ARG A 114 4.03 26.67 -25.76
N GLN A 115 3.29 27.09 -24.73
CA GLN A 115 3.60 26.74 -23.34
C GLN A 115 3.54 25.23 -23.09
N ARG A 116 2.50 24.57 -23.61
CA ARG A 116 2.33 23.11 -23.57
C ARG A 116 3.52 22.39 -24.20
N SER A 117 3.94 22.78 -25.40
CA SER A 117 5.08 22.16 -26.07
C SER A 117 6.41 22.37 -25.32
N ALA A 118 6.59 23.52 -24.68
CA ALA A 118 7.79 23.81 -23.89
C ALA A 118 7.85 22.90 -22.64
N ILE A 119 6.71 22.72 -21.95
CA ILE A 119 6.62 21.84 -20.78
C ILE A 119 6.77 20.37 -21.17
N ASP A 120 6.13 19.92 -22.25
CA ASP A 120 6.29 18.55 -22.78
C ASP A 120 7.76 18.25 -23.14
N SER A 121 8.46 19.22 -23.76
CA SER A 121 9.89 19.08 -24.05
C SER A 121 10.74 19.01 -22.77
N ALA A 122 10.40 19.79 -21.74
CA ALA A 122 11.09 19.76 -20.46
C ALA A 122 10.88 18.42 -19.71
N ILE A 123 9.66 17.85 -19.75
CA ILE A 123 9.37 16.50 -19.21
C ILE A 123 10.21 15.45 -19.91
N LYS A 124 10.23 15.45 -21.26
CA LYS A 124 11.06 14.52 -22.04
C LYS A 124 12.56 14.66 -21.70
N ARG A 125 13.03 15.89 -21.49
CA ARG A 125 14.40 16.16 -21.06
C ARG A 125 14.66 15.61 -19.67
N GLY A 126 13.75 15.79 -18.71
CA GLY A 126 13.86 15.20 -17.37
C GLY A 126 13.93 13.68 -17.38
N ASN A 127 13.09 13.05 -18.19
CA ASN A 127 13.13 11.59 -18.36
C ASN A 127 14.46 11.12 -18.97
N LEU A 128 15.00 11.85 -19.95
CA LEU A 128 16.31 11.54 -20.54
C LEU A 128 17.44 11.66 -19.51
N ILE A 129 17.47 12.76 -18.73
CA ILE A 129 18.44 12.95 -17.64
C ILE A 129 18.36 11.80 -16.64
N GLY A 130 17.15 11.34 -16.29
CA GLY A 130 16.95 10.21 -15.40
C GLY A 130 17.53 8.89 -15.94
N VAL A 131 17.44 8.66 -17.24
CA VAL A 131 18.04 7.49 -17.92
C VAL A 131 19.56 7.61 -17.97
N GLU A 132 20.10 8.75 -18.38
CA GLU A 132 21.55 9.01 -18.42
C GLU A 132 22.19 8.86 -17.04
N ALA A 133 21.56 9.43 -16.01
CA ALA A 133 22.03 9.31 -14.63
C ALA A 133 22.06 7.85 -14.16
N GLN A 134 21.09 7.03 -14.57
CA GLN A 134 21.06 5.61 -14.24
C GLN A 134 22.16 4.83 -14.97
N GLN A 135 22.37 5.10 -16.27
CA GLN A 135 23.42 4.44 -17.04
C GLN A 135 24.81 4.68 -16.46
N LEU A 136 25.12 5.93 -16.10
CA LEU A 136 26.39 6.27 -15.46
C LEU A 136 26.52 5.63 -14.07
N ALA A 137 25.42 5.51 -13.32
CA ALA A 137 25.45 4.84 -12.02
C ALA A 137 25.74 3.34 -12.17
N ASP A 138 25.10 2.69 -13.15
CA ASP A 138 25.33 1.28 -13.47
C ASP A 138 26.78 1.05 -13.96
N GLU A 139 27.35 1.99 -14.72
CA GLU A 139 28.75 1.95 -15.15
C GLU A 139 29.73 2.04 -13.98
N ILE A 140 29.49 2.94 -13.02
CA ILE A 140 30.30 3.03 -11.79
C ILE A 140 30.22 1.72 -11.00
N GLU A 141 29.02 1.18 -10.77
CA GLU A 141 28.85 -0.08 -10.03
C GLU A 141 29.56 -1.25 -10.74
N ARG A 142 29.48 -1.31 -12.08
CA ARG A 142 30.17 -2.33 -12.88
C ARG A 142 31.69 -2.19 -12.79
N SER A 143 32.21 -0.97 -12.90
CA SER A 143 33.65 -0.69 -12.76
C SER A 143 34.18 -1.10 -11.38
N GLU A 144 33.41 -0.85 -10.31
CA GLU A 144 33.74 -1.32 -8.96
C GLU A 144 33.79 -2.84 -8.86
N ALA A 145 32.81 -3.54 -9.45
CA ALA A 145 32.79 -5.01 -9.47
C ALA A 145 33.97 -5.60 -10.25
N GLU A 146 34.35 -5.00 -11.37
CA GLU A 146 35.50 -5.42 -12.18
C GLU A 146 36.83 -5.23 -11.41
N GLN A 147 37.03 -4.07 -10.77
CA GLN A 147 38.23 -3.82 -9.95
C GLN A 147 38.29 -4.72 -8.71
N PHE A 148 37.15 -4.99 -8.09
CA PHE A 148 37.07 -5.94 -6.98
C PHE A 148 37.49 -7.34 -7.45
N SER A 149 36.96 -7.81 -8.58
CA SER A 149 37.32 -9.09 -9.19
C SER A 149 38.80 -9.17 -9.54
N GLU A 150 39.37 -8.12 -10.14
CA GLU A 150 40.80 -8.05 -10.45
C GLU A 150 41.63 -8.16 -9.17
N LYS A 151 41.32 -7.36 -8.13
CA LYS A 151 42.07 -7.33 -6.87
C LYS A 151 42.10 -8.67 -6.14
N ILE A 152 41.02 -9.45 -6.18
CA ILE A 152 40.96 -10.76 -5.50
C ILE A 152 41.54 -11.90 -6.36
N THR A 153 41.52 -11.78 -7.69
CA THR A 153 41.99 -12.84 -8.61
C THR A 153 43.43 -12.65 -9.09
N THR A 154 44.09 -11.54 -8.74
CA THR A 154 45.52 -11.37 -9.03
C THR A 154 46.35 -12.48 -8.39
N ARG A 155 47.13 -13.18 -9.22
CA ARG A 155 48.06 -14.22 -8.80
C ARG A 155 49.48 -13.66 -8.71
N SER A 156 50.13 -13.89 -7.57
CA SER A 156 51.52 -13.52 -7.32
C SER A 156 52.38 -14.77 -7.15
N PRO A 157 53.73 -14.67 -7.18
CA PRO A 157 54.60 -15.80 -6.91
C PRO A 157 54.25 -16.46 -5.57
N SER A 158 54.17 -17.79 -5.56
CA SER A 158 53.83 -18.55 -4.34
C SER A 158 54.88 -18.28 -3.25
N PRO A 159 54.49 -18.18 -1.97
CA PRO A 159 55.44 -18.01 -0.86
C PRO A 159 56.37 -19.22 -0.69
N LEU A 160 56.01 -20.37 -1.28
CA LEU A 160 56.84 -21.57 -1.35
C LEU A 160 57.88 -21.53 -2.48
N SER A 161 57.74 -20.58 -3.41
CA SER A 161 58.64 -20.45 -4.56
C SER A 161 59.82 -19.51 -4.23
N PRO A 162 61.04 -19.79 -4.73
CA PRO A 162 62.17 -18.87 -4.59
C PRO A 162 61.92 -17.48 -5.21
N GLY A 163 61.08 -17.41 -6.25
CA GLY A 163 60.75 -16.16 -6.96
C GLY A 163 60.08 -15.11 -6.08
N PHE A 164 59.23 -15.54 -5.14
CA PHE A 164 58.62 -14.61 -4.18
C PHE A 164 59.69 -13.93 -3.31
N TRP A 165 60.64 -14.70 -2.81
CA TRP A 165 61.70 -14.20 -1.93
C TRP A 165 62.72 -13.34 -2.66
N SER A 166 63.01 -13.64 -3.93
CA SER A 166 63.90 -12.79 -4.75
C SER A 166 63.26 -11.43 -5.05
N GLU A 167 61.98 -11.39 -5.44
CA GLU A 167 61.27 -10.13 -5.68
C GLU A 167 61.21 -9.25 -4.42
N LEU A 168 60.90 -9.85 -3.26
CA LEU A 168 60.91 -9.14 -1.99
C LEU A 168 62.31 -8.63 -1.64
N GLY A 169 63.35 -9.44 -1.86
CA GLY A 169 64.75 -9.05 -1.64
C GLY A 169 65.20 -7.89 -2.53
N HIS A 170 64.84 -7.90 -3.81
CA HIS A 170 65.15 -6.81 -4.74
C HIS A 170 64.43 -5.50 -4.38
N ALA A 171 63.18 -5.59 -3.92
CA ALA A 171 62.41 -4.43 -3.49
C ALA A 171 62.84 -3.87 -2.11
N PHE A 172 63.39 -4.72 -1.23
CA PHE A 172 63.68 -4.39 0.16
C PHE A 172 64.48 -3.10 0.33
N SER A 173 65.58 -2.93 -0.41
CA SER A 173 66.42 -1.73 -0.30
C SER A 173 65.68 -0.45 -0.71
N ARG A 174 64.80 -0.54 -1.71
CA ARG A 174 63.99 0.58 -2.19
C ARG A 174 62.89 0.92 -1.19
N ASP A 175 62.21 -0.09 -0.65
CA ASP A 175 61.15 0.09 0.34
C ASP A 175 61.71 0.61 1.66
N LEU A 176 62.87 0.12 2.10
CA LEU A 176 63.56 0.64 3.29
C LEU A 176 63.86 2.13 3.13
N ARG A 177 64.36 2.57 1.97
CA ARG A 177 64.57 4.00 1.67
C ARG A 177 63.27 4.81 1.69
N ARG A 178 62.16 4.26 1.19
CA ARG A 178 60.85 4.94 1.23
C ARG A 178 60.35 5.09 2.66
N ILE A 179 60.50 4.05 3.48
CA ILE A 179 60.14 4.04 4.90
C ILE A 179 61.01 5.03 5.67
N THR A 180 62.34 5.00 5.49
CA THR A 180 63.23 5.94 6.19
C THR A 180 62.93 7.38 5.79
N ALA A 181 62.73 7.68 4.51
CA ALA A 181 62.35 9.01 4.05
C ALA A 181 60.99 9.46 4.64
N PHE A 182 60.01 8.56 4.73
CA PHE A 182 58.71 8.85 5.35
C PHE A 182 58.83 9.17 6.85
N LEU A 183 59.68 8.45 7.57
CA LEU A 183 59.95 8.69 8.99
C LEU A 183 60.75 9.98 9.21
N GLU A 184 61.76 10.25 8.38
CA GLU A 184 62.58 11.46 8.45
C GLU A 184 61.76 12.74 8.27
N ILE A 185 60.75 12.73 7.38
CA ILE A 185 59.84 13.88 7.19
C ILE A 185 59.11 14.20 8.50
N GLY A 186 58.53 13.19 9.15
CA GLY A 186 57.83 13.39 10.42
C GLY A 186 58.76 13.77 11.56
N GLN A 187 59.97 13.18 11.62
CA GLN A 187 60.97 13.54 12.62
C GLN A 187 61.44 14.99 12.48
N LYS A 188 61.67 15.48 11.25
CA LYS A 188 62.05 16.88 11.00
C LYS A 188 60.95 17.84 11.43
N GLN A 189 59.71 17.59 11.02
CA GLN A 189 58.55 18.40 11.42
C GLN A 189 58.38 18.45 12.94
N ALA A 190 58.44 17.28 13.60
CA ALA A 190 58.31 17.19 15.04
C ALA A 190 59.45 17.91 15.78
N ALA A 191 60.70 17.76 15.30
CA ALA A 191 61.85 18.45 15.88
C ALA A 191 61.75 19.97 15.73
N GLU A 192 61.25 20.47 14.61
CA GLU A 192 61.02 21.89 14.36
C GLU A 192 59.90 22.45 15.25
N ALA A 193 58.77 21.74 15.37
CA ALA A 193 57.67 22.11 16.24
C ALA A 193 58.09 22.17 17.72
N LEU A 194 58.87 21.19 18.20
CA LEU A 194 59.40 21.16 19.57
C LEU A 194 60.38 22.29 19.89
N ARG A 195 61.10 22.80 18.88
CA ARG A 195 62.00 23.96 19.04
C ARG A 195 61.23 25.28 19.05
N SER A 196 60.14 25.38 18.28
CA SER A 196 59.35 26.60 18.17
C SER A 196 58.46 26.84 19.38
N HIS A 197 57.73 25.80 19.83
CA HIS A 197 56.72 25.93 20.88
C HIS A 197 56.74 24.74 21.85
N TRP A 198 56.43 24.99 23.12
CA TRP A 198 56.28 23.94 24.12
C TRP A 198 55.01 23.10 23.84
N PRO A 199 55.09 21.77 23.68
CA PRO A 199 53.99 20.92 23.17
C PRO A 199 52.97 20.55 24.26
N TRP A 200 52.50 21.51 25.05
CA TRP A 200 51.61 21.20 26.18
C TRP A 200 50.27 20.58 25.74
N HIS A 201 49.76 20.91 24.55
CA HIS A 201 48.53 20.30 24.02
C HIS A 201 48.70 18.78 23.80
N ALA A 202 49.89 18.33 23.34
CA ALA A 202 50.18 16.91 23.17
C ALA A 202 50.27 16.18 24.52
N LEU A 203 50.91 16.79 25.52
CA LEU A 203 50.97 16.26 26.88
C LEU A 203 49.58 16.20 27.54
N ALA A 204 48.76 17.25 27.38
CA ALA A 204 47.39 17.29 27.86
C ALA A 204 46.51 16.23 27.17
N GLY A 205 46.65 16.07 25.85
CA GLY A 205 45.96 15.04 25.07
C GLY A 205 46.34 13.62 25.51
N LEU A 206 47.62 13.37 25.77
CA LEU A 206 48.12 12.09 26.30
C LEU A 206 47.58 11.81 27.71
N LEU A 207 47.65 12.78 28.61
CA LEU A 207 47.14 12.64 29.97
C LEU A 207 45.63 12.39 29.97
N LEU A 208 44.87 13.14 29.17
CA LEU A 208 43.44 12.94 28.99
C LEU A 208 43.13 11.53 28.44
N SER A 209 43.91 11.05 27.47
CA SER A 209 43.77 9.71 26.91
C SER A 209 44.01 8.61 27.94
N LEU A 210 45.06 8.73 28.76
CA LEU A 210 45.34 7.80 29.87
C LEU A 210 44.20 7.81 30.91
N LEU A 211 43.66 8.99 31.22
CA LEU A 211 42.49 9.13 32.10
C LEU A 211 41.24 8.46 31.50
N ILE A 212 41.00 8.60 30.20
CA ILE A 212 39.83 8.00 29.53
C ILE A 212 39.95 6.46 29.50
N VAL A 213 41.07 5.91 29.05
CA VAL A 213 41.25 4.44 28.88
C VAL A 213 41.37 3.72 30.22
N GLY A 214 42.00 4.34 31.22
CA GLY A 214 42.16 3.78 32.55
C GLY A 214 40.96 4.06 33.46
N PRO A 215 41.05 5.07 34.35
CA PRO A 215 40.04 5.30 35.38
C PRO A 215 38.67 5.66 34.81
N GLY A 216 38.61 6.43 33.72
CA GLY A 216 37.36 6.84 33.08
C GLY A 216 36.54 5.65 32.57
N GLN A 217 37.17 4.71 31.86
CA GLN A 217 36.49 3.51 31.36
C GLN A 217 36.00 2.62 32.51
N VAL A 218 36.80 2.47 33.58
CA VAL A 218 36.41 1.70 34.77
C VAL A 218 35.24 2.37 35.49
N ALA A 219 35.30 3.68 35.71
CA ALA A 219 34.25 4.46 36.35
C ALA A 219 32.94 4.39 35.55
N ALA A 220 33.00 4.56 34.22
CA ALA A 220 31.84 4.49 33.34
C ALA A 220 31.15 3.10 33.39
N ARG A 221 31.93 2.01 33.46
CA ARG A 221 31.37 0.65 33.61
C ARG A 221 30.68 0.46 34.96
N HIS A 222 31.28 0.94 36.05
CA HIS A 222 30.70 0.87 37.39
C HIS A 222 29.44 1.73 37.53
N MET A 223 29.46 2.95 36.99
CA MET A 223 28.32 3.85 36.97
C MET A 223 27.14 3.22 36.22
N GLY A 224 27.37 2.71 35.01
CA GLY A 224 26.31 2.03 34.24
C GLY A 224 25.72 0.84 34.98
N GLN A 225 26.53 0.07 35.71
CA GLN A 225 26.00 -1.00 36.55
C GLN A 225 25.10 -0.47 37.68
N ARG A 226 25.59 0.49 38.48
CA ARG A 226 24.84 1.03 39.63
C ARG A 226 23.48 1.57 39.19
N MET A 227 23.48 2.36 38.11
CA MET A 227 22.25 2.92 37.55
C MET A 227 21.27 1.85 37.06
N LEU A 228 21.76 0.74 36.49
CA LEU A 228 20.89 -0.34 36.00
C LEU A 228 20.34 -1.21 37.14
N THR A 229 21.10 -1.39 38.23
CA THR A 229 20.60 -2.11 39.42
C THR A 229 19.53 -1.35 40.17
N GLU A 230 19.63 -0.01 40.20
CA GLU A 230 18.72 0.88 40.93
C GLU A 230 17.52 1.33 40.07
N GLY A 231 17.71 1.57 38.77
CA GLY A 231 16.72 2.27 37.93
C GLY A 231 15.89 1.39 36.99
N VAL A 232 16.37 0.21 36.58
CA VAL A 232 15.69 -0.61 35.56
C VAL A 232 14.93 -1.78 36.21
N PRO A 233 13.61 -1.91 36.00
CA PRO A 233 12.85 -3.07 36.45
C PRO A 233 13.15 -4.30 35.59
N GLY A 234 13.15 -5.49 36.20
CA GLY A 234 13.28 -6.77 35.48
C GLY A 234 14.71 -7.28 35.29
N ARG A 235 14.90 -8.59 35.51
CA ARG A 235 16.22 -9.25 35.40
C ARG A 235 16.72 -9.32 33.95
N ARG A 236 15.84 -9.46 32.96
CA ARG A 236 16.21 -9.59 31.53
C ARG A 236 16.74 -8.27 30.95
N THR A 237 15.95 -7.20 31.07
CA THR A 237 16.27 -5.84 30.59
C THR A 237 17.56 -5.29 31.18
N ARG A 238 17.87 -5.60 32.45
CA ARG A 238 19.17 -5.26 33.08
C ARG A 238 20.35 -5.90 32.35
N ARG A 239 20.23 -7.16 31.90
CA ARG A 239 21.30 -7.90 31.22
C ARG A 239 21.60 -7.31 29.86
N SER A 240 20.55 -7.15 29.03
CA SER A 240 20.67 -6.62 27.68
C SER A 240 21.13 -5.16 27.65
N THR A 241 20.56 -4.30 28.51
CA THR A 241 20.98 -2.90 28.60
C THR A 241 22.43 -2.77 29.07
N TYR A 242 22.88 -3.59 30.01
CA TYR A 242 24.28 -3.56 30.45
C TYR A 242 25.24 -4.09 29.39
N ALA A 243 24.86 -5.09 28.60
CA ALA A 243 25.64 -5.54 27.46
C ALA A 243 25.84 -4.40 26.45
N LEU A 244 24.77 -3.68 26.07
CA LEU A 244 24.85 -2.52 25.19
C LEU A 244 25.71 -1.39 25.78
N TRP A 245 25.56 -1.10 27.08
CA TRP A 245 26.38 -0.10 27.77
C TRP A 245 27.87 -0.45 27.70
N ARG A 246 28.23 -1.72 27.91
CA ARG A 246 29.63 -2.17 27.81
C ARG A 246 30.17 -2.05 26.39
N VAL A 247 29.35 -2.35 25.37
CA VAL A 247 29.72 -2.15 23.96
C VAL A 247 29.95 -0.67 23.69
N ALA A 248 29.05 0.22 24.12
CA ALA A 248 29.16 1.66 23.93
C ALA A 248 30.43 2.21 24.61
N VAL A 249 30.61 1.99 25.92
CA VAL A 249 31.79 2.46 26.66
C VAL A 249 33.08 1.87 26.09
N GLY A 250 33.07 0.60 25.70
CA GLY A 250 34.25 -0.06 25.15
C GLY A 250 34.60 0.34 23.72
N THR A 251 33.65 0.89 22.96
CA THR A 251 33.87 1.45 21.61
C THR A 251 34.28 2.91 21.67
N PHE A 252 33.56 3.73 22.45
CA PHE A 252 33.80 5.17 22.51
C PHE A 252 35.02 5.55 23.34
N ALA A 253 35.37 4.82 24.41
CA ALA A 253 36.53 5.20 25.22
C ALA A 253 37.86 5.13 24.45
N PRO A 254 38.20 4.05 23.71
CA PRO A 254 39.41 4.03 22.88
C PRO A 254 39.38 5.08 21.76
N LEU A 255 38.22 5.35 21.16
CA LEU A 255 38.08 6.38 20.13
C LEU A 255 38.32 7.80 20.70
N LEU A 256 37.70 8.15 21.82
CA LEU A 256 37.89 9.46 22.48
C LEU A 256 39.33 9.64 22.96
N ALA A 257 39.96 8.56 23.44
CA ALA A 257 41.35 8.54 23.82
C ALA A 257 42.29 8.74 22.62
N ALA A 258 42.02 8.09 21.49
CA ALA A 258 42.74 8.30 20.25
C ALA A 258 42.57 9.73 19.72
N LEU A 259 41.33 10.24 19.71
CA LEU A 259 41.01 11.62 19.34
C LEU A 259 41.76 12.64 20.20
N SER A 260 41.82 12.42 21.52
CA SER A 260 42.53 13.30 22.45
C SER A 260 44.02 13.37 22.15
N ILE A 261 44.66 12.22 21.87
CA ILE A 261 46.08 12.17 21.49
C ILE A 261 46.29 12.85 20.14
N VAL A 262 45.51 12.46 19.11
CA VAL A 262 45.66 12.98 17.75
C VAL A 262 45.46 14.49 17.72
N GLN A 263 44.43 15.00 18.38
CA GLN A 263 44.18 16.44 18.41
C GLN A 263 45.24 17.21 19.20
N GLY A 264 45.74 16.63 20.31
CA GLY A 264 46.86 17.19 21.06
C GLY A 264 48.14 17.28 20.22
N LEU A 265 48.43 16.25 19.40
CA LEU A 265 49.56 16.25 18.47
C LEU A 265 49.38 17.29 17.35
N ARG A 266 48.19 17.37 16.75
CA ARG A 266 47.86 18.36 15.70
C ARG A 266 47.99 19.79 16.21
N TRP A 267 47.39 20.12 17.34
CA TRP A 267 47.49 21.46 17.95
C TRP A 267 48.90 21.83 18.39
N SER A 268 49.77 20.86 18.63
CA SER A 268 51.19 21.10 18.93
C SER A 268 52.06 21.20 17.68
N GLY A 269 51.49 21.06 16.47
CA GLY A 269 52.24 21.07 15.21
C GLY A 269 53.20 19.87 15.04
N LEU A 270 53.06 18.83 15.85
CA LEU A 270 53.96 17.66 15.89
C LEU A 270 53.71 16.65 14.75
N VAL A 271 52.69 16.89 13.94
CA VAL A 271 52.23 15.97 12.89
C VAL A 271 52.61 16.57 11.54
N ALA A 272 53.32 15.80 10.72
CA ALA A 272 53.51 16.14 9.32
C ALA A 272 52.25 15.84 8.51
N ASP A 273 51.92 16.65 7.50
CA ASP A 273 50.75 16.44 6.63
C ASP A 273 50.71 15.04 6.02
N ARG A 274 51.89 14.47 5.72
CA ARG A 274 52.02 13.11 5.18
C ARG A 274 51.62 12.00 6.16
N TRP A 275 51.58 12.29 7.46
CA TRP A 275 51.13 11.37 8.51
C TRP A 275 49.65 11.52 8.82
N GLU A 276 48.98 12.54 8.28
CA GLU A 276 47.56 12.81 8.56
C GLU A 276 46.64 11.63 8.22
N PRO A 277 46.81 10.92 7.07
CA PRO A 277 46.03 9.72 6.79
C PRO A 277 46.28 8.58 7.80
N LEU A 278 47.51 8.43 8.30
CA LEU A 278 47.85 7.43 9.32
C LEU A 278 47.18 7.72 10.66
N LEU A 279 47.07 9.00 11.06
CA LEU A 279 46.33 9.37 12.27
C LEU A 279 44.83 9.12 12.10
N GLY A 280 44.29 9.36 10.91
CA GLY A 280 42.94 8.95 10.53
C GLY A 280 42.73 7.45 10.73
N ALA A 281 43.60 6.62 10.15
CA ALA A 281 43.58 5.17 10.30
C ALA A 281 43.76 4.71 11.75
N PHE A 282 44.57 5.42 12.55
CA PHE A 282 44.71 5.15 13.98
C PHE A 282 43.40 5.35 14.74
N MET A 283 42.68 6.45 14.50
CA MET A 283 41.38 6.68 15.12
C MET A 283 40.33 5.64 14.69
N VAL A 284 40.24 5.35 13.39
CA VAL A 284 39.33 4.33 12.85
C VAL A 284 39.67 2.94 13.40
N GLY A 285 40.96 2.59 13.43
CA GLY A 285 41.46 1.36 13.99
C GLY A 285 41.11 1.22 15.47
N CYS A 286 41.31 2.26 16.29
CA CYS A 286 40.95 2.26 17.70
C CYS A 286 39.44 2.08 17.91
N ALA A 287 38.61 2.74 17.10
CA ALA A 287 37.16 2.58 17.16
C ALA A 287 36.72 1.15 16.81
N PHE A 288 37.18 0.64 15.66
CA PHE A 288 36.79 -0.67 15.17
C PHE A 288 37.30 -1.81 16.05
N SER A 289 38.53 -1.71 16.54
CA SER A 289 39.12 -2.65 17.50
C SER A 289 38.41 -2.60 18.85
N GLY A 290 38.13 -1.40 19.35
CA GLY A 290 37.34 -1.19 20.58
C GLY A 290 35.95 -1.82 20.47
N PHE A 291 35.27 -1.62 19.34
CA PHE A 291 33.99 -2.24 19.03
C PHE A 291 34.09 -3.76 19.01
N THR A 292 35.04 -4.32 18.25
CA THR A 292 35.28 -5.76 18.14
C THR A 292 35.52 -6.41 19.50
N PHE A 293 36.43 -5.84 20.30
CA PHE A 293 36.74 -6.33 21.64
C PHE A 293 35.51 -6.28 22.57
N SER A 294 34.71 -5.23 22.45
CA SER A 294 33.60 -4.96 23.37
C SER A 294 32.36 -5.78 23.04
N VAL A 295 32.05 -5.98 21.76
CA VAL A 295 30.97 -6.86 21.29
C VAL A 295 31.26 -8.30 21.71
N LEU A 296 32.43 -8.84 21.36
CA LEU A 296 32.80 -10.20 21.75
C LEU A 296 32.91 -10.33 23.27
N GLY A 297 33.46 -9.32 23.94
CA GLY A 297 33.55 -9.28 25.40
C GLY A 297 32.20 -9.20 26.11
N ALA A 298 31.19 -8.59 25.50
CA ALA A 298 29.81 -8.53 25.99
C ALA A 298 29.08 -9.85 25.73
N LEU A 299 29.27 -10.46 24.56
CA LEU A 299 28.73 -11.78 24.22
C LEU A 299 29.19 -12.85 25.22
N LEU A 300 30.50 -12.88 25.51
CA LEU A 300 31.08 -13.84 26.45
C LEU A 300 30.78 -13.49 27.93
N MET A 301 30.44 -12.24 28.24
CA MET A 301 30.10 -11.75 29.59
C MET A 301 30.99 -12.31 30.72
N ARG A 302 32.31 -12.24 30.53
CA ARG A 302 33.34 -13.01 31.27
C ARG A 302 33.23 -13.00 32.80
N SER A 303 33.05 -11.83 33.40
CA SER A 303 33.07 -11.68 34.87
C SER A 303 31.73 -11.92 35.55
N ARG A 304 30.64 -12.12 34.77
CA ARG A 304 29.27 -12.21 35.28
C ARG A 304 28.42 -13.16 34.47
N SER A 305 28.53 -14.45 34.76
CA SER A 305 27.73 -15.51 34.14
C SER A 305 26.23 -15.23 34.22
N SER A 306 25.75 -14.73 35.37
CA SER A 306 24.34 -14.39 35.58
C SER A 306 23.83 -13.21 34.73
N TRP A 307 24.73 -12.46 34.07
CA TRP A 307 24.40 -11.37 33.16
C TRP A 307 24.59 -11.73 31.68
N ARG A 308 25.05 -12.95 31.38
CA ARG A 308 25.29 -13.40 30.01
C ARG A 308 23.95 -13.59 29.28
N ILE A 309 23.89 -13.06 28.05
CA ILE A 309 22.73 -13.21 27.16
C ILE A 309 22.87 -14.48 26.33
N ALA A 310 24.08 -14.70 25.77
CA ALA A 310 24.37 -15.87 24.97
C ALA A 310 24.31 -17.15 25.80
N ALA A 311 23.68 -18.19 25.25
CA ALA A 311 23.58 -19.52 25.85
C ALA A 311 24.92 -20.29 25.74
N ILE A 312 25.98 -19.72 26.30
CA ILE A 312 27.34 -20.29 26.31
C ILE A 312 27.69 -20.64 27.77
N SER A 313 28.21 -21.84 28.00
CA SER A 313 28.67 -22.26 29.33
C SER A 313 29.85 -21.41 29.84
N ASP A 314 30.04 -21.35 31.16
CA ASP A 314 31.14 -20.59 31.77
C ASP A 314 32.52 -21.10 31.34
N ASN A 315 32.66 -22.41 31.16
CA ASN A 315 33.86 -23.01 30.59
C ASN A 315 34.08 -22.54 29.14
N GLY A 316 33.03 -22.56 28.31
CA GLY A 316 33.11 -22.08 26.93
C GLY A 316 33.50 -20.60 26.84
N ALA A 317 32.90 -19.76 27.68
CA ALA A 317 33.23 -18.33 27.72
C ALA A 317 34.68 -18.07 28.16
N THR A 318 35.22 -18.90 29.05
CA THR A 318 36.61 -18.81 29.52
C THR A 318 37.61 -19.27 28.46
N ARG A 319 37.30 -20.36 27.74
CA ARG A 319 38.15 -20.91 26.67
C ARG A 319 38.20 -20.02 25.42
N LEU A 320 37.10 -19.33 25.11
CA LEU A 320 37.02 -18.40 23.97
C LEU A 320 37.59 -17.00 24.25
N ARG A 321 37.84 -16.68 25.52
CA ARG A 321 38.35 -15.39 25.98
C ARG A 321 39.58 -14.85 25.24
N PRO A 322 40.66 -15.62 24.98
CA PRO A 322 41.89 -15.06 24.41
C PRO A 322 41.70 -14.59 22.96
N TYR A 323 40.72 -15.12 22.24
CA TYR A 323 40.52 -14.79 20.83
C TYR A 323 39.92 -13.41 20.59
N SER A 324 39.13 -12.88 21.54
CA SER A 324 38.53 -11.54 21.42
C SER A 324 39.56 -10.41 21.30
N PRO A 325 40.57 -10.28 22.19
CA PRO A 325 41.62 -9.26 22.02
C PRO A 325 42.54 -9.55 20.84
N LEU A 326 42.79 -10.82 20.49
CA LEU A 326 43.59 -11.17 19.32
C LEU A 326 42.93 -10.70 18.02
N LEU A 327 41.63 -10.93 17.86
CA LEU A 327 40.89 -10.45 16.69
C LEU A 327 40.83 -8.93 16.64
N ALA A 328 40.58 -8.28 17.78
CA ALA A 328 40.57 -6.83 17.87
C ALA A 328 41.92 -6.21 17.51
N LEU A 329 43.03 -6.82 17.97
CA LEU A 329 44.39 -6.39 17.62
C LEU A 329 44.67 -6.59 16.14
N LEU A 330 44.29 -7.76 15.60
CA LEU A 330 44.48 -8.09 14.19
C LEU A 330 43.72 -7.11 13.27
N ALA A 331 42.51 -6.72 13.67
CA ALA A 331 41.73 -5.69 12.98
C ALA A 331 42.38 -4.30 13.06
N PHE A 332 42.88 -3.89 14.24
CA PHE A 332 43.61 -2.63 14.42
C PHE A 332 44.86 -2.57 13.54
N LEU A 333 45.71 -3.60 13.65
CA LEU A 333 46.92 -3.72 12.84
C LEU A 333 46.56 -3.72 11.37
N GLY A 334 45.46 -4.41 11.01
CA GLY A 334 44.84 -4.45 9.69
C GLY A 334 44.67 -3.08 9.04
N VAL A 335 43.97 -2.20 9.75
CA VAL A 335 43.70 -0.82 9.32
C VAL A 335 45.00 0.00 9.23
N ILE A 336 45.85 -0.10 10.25
CA ILE A 336 47.11 0.66 10.32
C ILE A 336 48.08 0.27 9.21
N TYR A 337 48.32 -1.01 8.97
CA TYR A 337 49.30 -1.45 7.97
C TYR A 337 48.83 -1.11 6.56
N ALA A 338 47.52 -1.24 6.28
CA ALA A 338 46.97 -0.92 4.97
C ALA A 338 47.19 0.57 4.66
N GLN A 339 46.90 1.45 5.62
CA GLN A 339 47.14 2.87 5.47
C GLN A 339 48.63 3.22 5.43
N PHE A 340 49.47 2.52 6.20
CA PHE A 340 50.92 2.72 6.18
C PHE A 340 51.51 2.38 4.82
N ASN A 341 51.15 1.24 4.25
CA ASN A 341 51.62 0.82 2.93
C ASN A 341 51.16 1.80 1.84
N ALA A 342 49.94 2.32 1.94
CA ALA A 342 49.43 3.35 1.03
C ALA A 342 50.18 4.69 1.17
N SER A 343 50.46 5.14 2.39
CA SER A 343 51.08 6.45 2.66
C SER A 343 52.58 6.48 2.34
N VAL A 344 53.27 5.37 2.58
CA VAL A 344 54.70 5.18 2.23
C VAL A 344 54.86 4.90 0.73
N GLY A 345 53.87 4.24 0.11
CA GLY A 345 53.94 3.78 -1.27
C GLY A 345 54.96 2.65 -1.44
N VAL A 346 54.93 1.63 -0.59
CA VAL A 346 55.83 0.46 -0.69
C VAL A 346 55.57 -0.35 -1.96
N SER A 347 56.54 -1.15 -2.38
CA SER A 347 56.43 -2.02 -3.56
C SER A 347 55.28 -3.02 -3.47
N LYS A 348 54.81 -3.50 -4.63
CA LYS A 348 53.78 -4.55 -4.72
C LYS A 348 54.20 -5.82 -3.96
N ALA A 349 55.46 -6.24 -4.10
CA ALA A 349 56.00 -7.41 -3.40
C ALA A 349 55.91 -7.27 -1.86
N ALA A 350 56.21 -6.08 -1.31
CA ALA A 350 56.08 -5.82 0.12
C ALA A 350 54.61 -5.79 0.58
N GLN A 351 53.70 -5.24 -0.23
CA GLN A 351 52.26 -5.26 0.07
C GLN A 351 51.73 -6.70 0.12
N GLU A 352 52.07 -7.51 -0.87
CA GLU A 352 51.69 -8.92 -0.98
C GLU A 352 52.28 -9.75 0.16
N ALA A 353 53.55 -9.55 0.52
CA ALA A 353 54.17 -10.20 1.67
C ALA A 353 53.45 -9.86 2.99
N THR A 354 53.07 -8.60 3.17
CA THR A 354 52.31 -8.17 4.35
C THR A 354 50.93 -8.85 4.37
N GLN A 355 50.21 -8.87 3.24
CA GLN A 355 48.93 -9.56 3.12
C GLN A 355 49.03 -11.05 3.42
N ALA A 356 50.09 -11.73 2.96
CA ALA A 356 50.36 -13.13 3.25
C ALA A 356 50.53 -13.39 4.76
N VAL A 357 51.27 -12.52 5.47
CA VAL A 357 51.41 -12.60 6.93
C VAL A 357 50.06 -12.41 7.62
N PHE A 358 49.27 -11.41 7.22
CA PHE A 358 47.94 -11.21 7.81
C PHE A 358 46.98 -12.36 7.51
N ALA A 359 47.01 -12.93 6.31
CA ALA A 359 46.22 -14.10 5.97
C ALA A 359 46.59 -15.29 6.87
N LEU A 360 47.90 -15.55 7.06
CA LEU A 360 48.38 -16.59 7.97
C LEU A 360 47.91 -16.36 9.42
N LEU A 361 48.02 -15.13 9.94
CA LEU A 361 47.55 -14.81 11.30
C LEU A 361 46.04 -15.03 11.46
N HIS A 362 45.23 -14.69 10.45
CA HIS A 362 43.80 -14.98 10.47
C HIS A 362 43.52 -16.49 10.38
N ILE A 363 44.23 -17.25 9.53
CA ILE A 363 44.10 -18.71 9.44
C ILE A 363 44.35 -19.34 10.82
N LEU A 364 45.45 -18.96 11.47
CA LEU A 364 45.80 -19.47 12.80
C LEU A 364 44.73 -19.12 13.84
N LEU A 365 44.25 -17.87 13.84
CA LEU A 365 43.23 -17.41 14.76
C LEU A 365 41.88 -18.13 14.56
N VAL A 366 41.38 -18.17 13.33
CA VAL A 366 40.10 -18.81 13.00
C VAL A 366 40.18 -20.31 13.27
N SER A 367 41.27 -20.98 12.89
CA SER A 367 41.46 -22.41 13.17
C SER A 367 41.51 -22.69 14.67
N ALA A 368 42.21 -21.87 15.46
CA ALA A 368 42.25 -22.03 16.92
C ALA A 368 40.86 -21.88 17.56
N VAL A 369 40.05 -20.93 17.07
CA VAL A 369 38.65 -20.76 17.49
C VAL A 369 37.83 -22.00 17.11
N LEU A 370 37.92 -22.48 15.86
CA LEU A 370 37.16 -23.64 15.39
C LEU A 370 37.52 -24.92 16.16
N VAL A 371 38.81 -25.16 16.42
CA VAL A 371 39.26 -26.28 17.27
C VAL A 371 38.71 -26.15 18.69
N THR A 372 38.71 -24.95 19.26
CA THR A 372 38.16 -24.72 20.60
C THR A 372 36.65 -24.99 20.65
N VAL A 373 35.90 -24.52 19.65
CA VAL A 373 34.45 -24.77 19.55
C VAL A 373 34.17 -26.26 19.34
N ALA A 374 34.94 -26.96 18.50
CA ALA A 374 34.80 -28.39 18.27
C ALA A 374 35.04 -29.20 19.56
N ARG A 375 36.09 -28.87 20.32
CA ARG A 375 36.37 -29.51 21.63
C ARG A 375 35.26 -29.26 22.64
N LEU A 376 34.71 -28.05 22.70
CA LEU A 376 33.60 -27.71 23.59
C LEU A 376 32.31 -28.46 23.22
N ARG A 377 32.07 -28.70 21.93
CA ARG A 377 30.92 -29.49 21.46
C ARG A 377 31.09 -30.97 21.76
N ALA A 378 32.25 -31.54 21.49
CA ALA A 378 32.55 -32.93 21.82
C ALA A 378 32.32 -33.21 23.32
N ALA A 379 32.83 -32.34 24.19
CA ALA A 379 32.62 -32.44 25.63
C ALA A 379 31.14 -32.26 26.07
N LYS A 380 30.32 -31.56 25.28
CA LYS A 380 28.88 -31.41 25.55
C LYS A 380 28.10 -32.64 25.09
N MET A 381 28.43 -33.20 23.93
CA MET A 381 27.81 -34.43 23.40
C MET A 381 28.11 -35.66 24.27
N GLU A 382 29.26 -35.69 24.94
CA GLU A 382 29.57 -36.74 25.94
C GLU A 382 28.75 -36.60 27.23
N ALA A 383 28.19 -35.41 27.50
CA ALA A 383 27.47 -35.10 28.74
C ALA A 383 25.93 -35.04 28.59
N GLU A 384 25.39 -34.98 27.36
CA GLU A 384 23.95 -34.93 27.05
C GLU A 384 23.55 -36.10 26.12
N ASP A 385 22.29 -36.55 26.20
CA ASP A 385 21.74 -37.66 25.39
C ASP A 385 21.80 -37.35 23.86
N PRO A 386 22.15 -38.29 22.96
CA PRO A 386 22.50 -38.02 21.56
C PRO A 386 21.37 -37.48 20.66
N ASP A 387 20.11 -37.53 21.10
CA ASP A 387 18.92 -37.32 20.25
C ASP A 387 18.46 -35.85 20.09
N ARG A 388 19.20 -34.87 20.62
CA ARG A 388 18.88 -33.45 20.38
C ARG A 388 19.50 -32.95 19.08
N ASN A 389 18.61 -32.65 18.13
CA ASN A 389 18.88 -32.17 16.77
C ASN A 389 19.69 -30.84 16.72
N GLU A 390 21.00 -30.87 16.98
CA GLU A 390 21.96 -29.75 16.88
C GLU A 390 22.61 -29.63 15.47
N SER A 391 21.88 -30.05 14.42
CA SER A 391 22.34 -30.06 13.02
C SER A 391 22.84 -28.70 12.52
N ALA A 392 22.17 -27.60 12.88
CA ALA A 392 22.49 -26.26 12.37
C ALA A 392 23.86 -25.75 12.81
N SER A 393 24.28 -26.04 14.05
CA SER A 393 25.60 -25.61 14.54
C SER A 393 26.75 -26.38 13.90
N GLY A 394 26.54 -27.66 13.59
CA GLY A 394 27.52 -28.51 12.90
C GLY A 394 27.80 -28.04 11.47
N LEU A 395 26.75 -27.69 10.73
CA LEU A 395 26.86 -27.18 9.36
C LEU A 395 27.69 -25.89 9.31
N MET A 396 27.45 -24.94 10.23
CA MET A 396 28.20 -23.68 10.29
C MET A 396 29.71 -23.89 10.54
N SER A 397 30.07 -24.85 11.40
CA SER A 397 31.49 -25.18 11.61
C SER A 397 32.13 -25.86 10.40
N LEU A 398 31.37 -26.69 9.68
CA LEU A 398 31.86 -27.34 8.46
C LEU A 398 32.15 -26.30 7.37
N ILE A 399 31.22 -25.36 7.15
CA ILE A 399 31.41 -24.24 6.21
C ILE A 399 32.64 -23.43 6.60
N ALA A 400 32.81 -23.11 7.88
CA ALA A 400 33.97 -22.35 8.34
C ALA A 400 35.31 -23.09 8.08
N TRP A 401 35.35 -24.42 8.27
CA TRP A 401 36.53 -25.22 7.94
C TRP A 401 36.82 -25.27 6.43
N ILE A 402 35.78 -25.36 5.60
CA ILE A 402 35.92 -25.29 4.13
C ILE A 402 36.51 -23.93 3.73
N VAL A 403 36.00 -22.82 4.30
CA VAL A 403 36.53 -21.48 4.02
C VAL A 403 38.00 -21.36 4.44
N VAL A 404 38.38 -21.89 5.61
CA VAL A 404 39.79 -21.92 6.04
C VAL A 404 40.66 -22.75 5.09
N ALA A 405 40.18 -23.91 4.64
CA ALA A 405 40.90 -24.76 3.70
C ALA A 405 41.11 -24.05 2.35
N VAL A 406 40.05 -23.45 1.79
CA VAL A 406 40.12 -22.67 0.55
C VAL A 406 41.06 -21.47 0.70
N ALA A 407 40.96 -20.73 1.81
CA ALA A 407 41.85 -19.60 2.08
C ALA A 407 43.31 -20.04 2.22
N THR A 408 43.57 -21.21 2.80
CA THR A 408 44.92 -21.77 2.92
C THR A 408 45.47 -22.18 1.55
N ILE A 409 44.67 -22.84 0.71
CA ILE A 409 45.05 -23.20 -0.65
C ILE A 409 45.34 -21.92 -1.48
N ALA A 410 44.47 -20.92 -1.38
CA ALA A 410 44.66 -19.63 -2.04
C ALA A 410 45.98 -18.95 -1.61
N LEU A 411 46.30 -18.94 -0.31
CA LEU A 411 47.57 -18.43 0.22
C LEU A 411 48.78 -19.15 -0.39
N LEU A 412 48.74 -20.49 -0.44
CA LEU A 412 49.85 -21.30 -0.96
C LEU A 412 50.03 -21.15 -2.48
N LEU A 413 48.94 -20.93 -3.23
CA LEU A 413 48.98 -20.72 -4.69
C LEU A 413 49.36 -19.29 -5.11
N GLY A 414 49.48 -18.36 -4.15
CA GLY A 414 49.84 -16.95 -4.40
C GLY A 414 48.64 -16.00 -4.60
N TYR A 415 47.42 -16.42 -4.25
CA TYR A 415 46.22 -15.57 -4.22
C TYR A 415 46.04 -14.93 -2.83
N PHE A 416 46.98 -14.05 -2.44
CA PHE A 416 47.02 -13.46 -1.10
C PHE A 416 45.79 -12.61 -0.76
N SER A 417 45.35 -11.77 -1.70
CA SER A 417 44.14 -10.95 -1.56
C SER A 417 42.90 -11.80 -1.31
N LEU A 418 42.70 -12.87 -2.08
CA LEU A 418 41.57 -13.79 -1.92
C LEU A 418 41.58 -14.47 -0.55
N SER A 419 42.74 -14.99 -0.13
CA SER A 419 42.91 -15.64 1.16
C SER A 419 42.55 -14.70 2.31
N LEU A 420 43.13 -13.50 2.33
CA LEU A 420 42.88 -12.50 3.36
C LEU A 420 41.40 -12.05 3.35
N PHE A 421 40.84 -11.81 2.17
CA PHE A 421 39.45 -11.41 2.01
C PHE A 421 38.48 -12.43 2.61
N LEU A 422 38.61 -13.71 2.27
CA LEU A 422 37.75 -14.78 2.81
C LEU A 422 37.79 -14.83 4.35
N LEU A 423 38.98 -14.69 4.93
CA LEU A 423 39.16 -14.72 6.38
C LEU A 423 38.66 -13.46 7.09
N GLN A 424 38.79 -12.30 6.44
CA GLN A 424 38.20 -11.06 6.90
C GLN A 424 36.67 -11.12 6.86
N VAL A 425 36.06 -11.74 5.83
CA VAL A 425 34.61 -11.97 5.77
C VAL A 425 34.15 -12.86 6.94
N VAL A 426 34.86 -13.95 7.25
CA VAL A 426 34.54 -14.80 8.42
C VAL A 426 34.63 -14.01 9.73
N SER A 427 35.69 -13.20 9.87
CA SER A 427 35.91 -12.35 11.04
C SER A 427 34.80 -11.29 11.19
N TRP A 428 34.47 -10.62 10.09
CA TRP A 428 33.40 -9.63 10.01
C TRP A 428 32.05 -10.23 10.34
N ALA A 429 31.70 -11.38 9.73
CA ALA A 429 30.46 -12.10 10.00
C ALA A 429 30.35 -12.50 11.49
N THR A 430 31.46 -12.88 12.12
CA THR A 430 31.49 -13.23 13.55
C THR A 430 31.21 -12.00 14.43
N VAL A 431 31.86 -10.86 14.15
CA VAL A 431 31.67 -9.61 14.91
C VAL A 431 30.26 -9.06 14.69
N LEU A 432 29.82 -8.97 13.43
CA LEU A 432 28.51 -8.48 13.04
C LEU A 432 27.39 -9.37 13.61
N GLY A 433 27.49 -10.69 13.47
CA GLY A 433 26.53 -11.64 14.03
C GLY A 433 26.45 -11.55 15.56
N SER A 434 27.58 -11.36 16.24
CA SER A 434 27.61 -11.14 17.69
C SER A 434 26.92 -9.83 18.09
N ALA A 435 27.16 -8.74 17.34
CA ALA A 435 26.53 -7.45 17.59
C ALA A 435 25.01 -7.50 17.36
N VAL A 436 24.59 -8.11 16.24
CA VAL A 436 23.18 -8.31 15.89
C VAL A 436 22.47 -9.16 16.95
N TYR A 437 23.08 -10.25 17.39
CA TYR A 437 22.51 -11.09 18.45
C TYR A 437 22.26 -10.32 19.75
N LEU A 438 23.25 -9.52 20.19
CA LEU A 438 23.09 -8.67 21.38
C LEU A 438 22.02 -7.59 21.18
N LEU A 439 21.96 -6.99 19.99
CA LEU A 439 21.00 -5.95 19.67
C LEU A 439 19.57 -6.50 19.60
N MET A 440 19.37 -7.68 19.00
CA MET A 440 18.09 -8.37 18.95
C MET A 440 17.55 -8.69 20.34
N ALA A 441 18.41 -9.21 21.23
CA ALA A 441 18.04 -9.48 22.61
C ALA A 441 17.66 -8.20 23.35
N ALA A 442 18.39 -7.10 23.11
CA ALA A 442 18.08 -5.82 23.72
C ALA A 442 16.79 -5.19 23.19
N ILE A 443 16.53 -5.27 21.88
CA ILE A 443 15.27 -4.81 21.28
C ILE A 443 14.09 -5.55 21.89
N ASP A 444 14.18 -6.88 21.99
CA ASP A 444 13.10 -7.70 22.52
C ASP A 444 12.82 -7.39 24.00
N ASP A 445 13.88 -7.35 24.82
CA ASP A 445 13.75 -7.01 26.23
C ASP A 445 13.22 -5.59 26.43
N LEU A 446 13.71 -4.59 25.68
CA LEU A 446 13.31 -3.19 25.85
C LEU A 446 11.88 -2.96 25.37
N ALA A 447 11.51 -3.45 24.19
CA ALA A 447 10.17 -3.25 23.64
C ALA A 447 9.11 -3.93 24.52
N THR A 448 9.36 -5.16 24.96
CA THR A 448 8.42 -5.86 25.86
C THR A 448 8.35 -5.22 27.25
N THR A 449 9.45 -4.65 27.77
CA THR A 449 9.45 -3.97 29.09
C THR A 449 8.79 -2.60 29.04
N ILE A 450 9.02 -1.81 27.98
CA ILE A 450 8.47 -0.45 27.84
C ILE A 450 6.97 -0.48 27.58
N PHE A 451 6.48 -1.48 26.84
CA PHE A 451 5.08 -1.66 26.49
C PHE A 451 4.37 -2.72 27.35
N ASP A 452 4.96 -3.08 28.48
CA ASP A 452 4.27 -3.89 29.48
C ASP A 452 3.15 -3.07 30.13
N ARG A 453 2.01 -3.71 30.42
CA ARG A 453 0.85 -3.04 31.06
C ARG A 453 1.15 -2.44 32.43
N SER A 454 2.16 -2.95 33.14
CA SER A 454 2.58 -2.47 34.46
C SER A 454 3.63 -1.35 34.39
N SER A 455 4.17 -1.08 33.22
CA SER A 455 5.17 -0.03 33.03
C SER A 455 4.56 1.37 33.18
N ARG A 456 5.37 2.36 33.57
CA ARG A 456 4.92 3.77 33.67
C ARG A 456 4.35 4.27 32.34
N PHE A 457 4.95 3.87 31.23
CA PHE A 457 4.55 4.26 29.89
C PHE A 457 3.27 3.52 29.44
N GLY A 458 3.18 2.21 29.68
CA GLY A 458 1.96 1.43 29.43
C GLY A 458 0.76 1.93 30.24
N MET A 459 0.96 2.24 31.53
CA MET A 459 -0.09 2.85 32.37
C MET A 459 -0.50 4.23 31.84
N ALA A 460 0.45 5.05 31.37
CA ALA A 460 0.14 6.34 30.76
C ALA A 460 -0.70 6.17 29.50
N LEU A 461 -0.35 5.25 28.59
CA LEU A 461 -1.11 4.96 27.37
C LEU A 461 -2.53 4.44 27.65
N VAL A 462 -2.67 3.53 28.62
CA VAL A 462 -3.99 3.02 29.03
C VAL A 462 -4.85 4.16 29.60
N ARG A 463 -4.28 5.06 30.41
CA ARG A 463 -5.00 6.18 31.03
C ARG A 463 -5.31 7.32 30.06
N SER A 464 -4.39 7.67 29.16
CA SER A 464 -4.53 8.82 28.26
C SER A 464 -5.33 8.51 27.00
N LEU A 465 -5.22 7.29 26.47
CA LEU A 465 -5.87 6.89 25.21
C LEU A 465 -7.02 5.88 25.41
N GLY A 466 -7.28 5.43 26.65
CA GLY A 466 -8.33 4.46 26.95
C GLY A 466 -8.11 3.08 26.32
N LEU A 467 -6.87 2.73 25.98
CA LEU A 467 -6.51 1.47 25.33
C LEU A 467 -6.64 0.28 26.31
N ARG A 468 -6.99 -0.90 25.78
CA ARG A 468 -6.94 -2.16 26.56
C ARG A 468 -5.48 -2.52 26.86
N GLY A 469 -5.19 -2.95 28.09
CA GLY A 469 -3.82 -3.32 28.50
C GLY A 469 -3.18 -4.39 27.62
N SER A 470 -3.97 -5.35 27.12
CA SER A 470 -3.50 -6.37 26.16
C SER A 470 -3.09 -5.80 24.81
N ALA A 471 -3.72 -4.69 24.36
CA ALA A 471 -3.35 -4.04 23.11
C ALA A 471 -1.97 -3.37 23.21
N VAL A 472 -1.61 -2.84 24.39
CA VAL A 472 -0.29 -2.25 24.65
C VAL A 472 0.79 -3.34 24.62
N GLU A 473 0.55 -4.48 25.27
CA GLU A 473 1.47 -5.63 25.24
C GLU A 473 1.65 -6.20 23.82
N GLN A 474 0.55 -6.36 23.08
CA GLN A 474 0.58 -6.81 21.67
C GLN A 474 1.39 -5.84 20.80
N PHE A 475 1.21 -4.54 20.98
CA PHE A 475 2.01 -3.54 20.28
C PHE A 475 3.50 -3.67 20.59
N GLY A 476 3.86 -3.90 21.86
CA GLY A 476 5.25 -4.15 22.26
C GLY A 476 5.88 -5.34 21.54
N VAL A 477 5.15 -6.45 21.42
CA VAL A 477 5.61 -7.66 20.71
C VAL A 477 5.75 -7.40 19.20
N LEU A 478 4.78 -6.72 18.59
CA LEU A 478 4.83 -6.38 17.16
C LEU A 478 5.97 -5.42 16.84
N LEU A 479 6.17 -4.39 17.68
CA LEU A 479 7.28 -3.45 17.56
C LEU A 479 8.63 -4.16 17.72
N SER A 480 8.76 -5.07 18.69
CA SER A 480 9.94 -5.93 18.83
C SER A 480 10.22 -6.74 17.56
N GLY A 481 9.19 -7.37 16.99
CA GLY A 481 9.29 -8.12 15.73
C GLY A 481 9.78 -7.25 14.57
N LEU A 482 9.16 -6.08 14.39
CA LEU A 482 9.51 -5.13 13.33
C LEU A 482 10.95 -4.62 13.46
N LEU A 483 11.35 -4.19 14.66
CA LEU A 483 12.70 -3.67 14.90
C LEU A 483 13.78 -4.75 14.70
N ARG A 484 13.53 -5.99 15.12
CA ARG A 484 14.44 -7.12 14.87
C ARG A 484 14.56 -7.43 13.38
N LEU A 485 13.45 -7.37 12.63
CA LEU A 485 13.47 -7.54 11.19
C LEU A 485 14.28 -6.42 10.51
N ALA A 486 14.10 -5.17 10.94
CA ALA A 486 14.88 -4.04 10.43
C ALA A 486 16.39 -4.23 10.69
N VAL A 487 16.77 -4.69 11.89
CA VAL A 487 18.16 -5.03 12.21
C VAL A 487 18.69 -6.18 11.36
N LEU A 488 17.88 -7.21 11.07
CA LEU A 488 18.28 -8.30 10.16
C LEU A 488 18.57 -7.78 8.76
N LEU A 489 17.66 -6.99 8.19
CA LEU A 489 17.83 -6.40 6.87
C LEU A 489 19.08 -5.51 6.81
N MET A 490 19.29 -4.67 7.83
CA MET A 490 20.49 -3.84 7.95
C MET A 490 21.75 -4.69 8.07
N SER A 491 21.71 -5.76 8.87
CA SER A 491 22.85 -6.66 9.04
C SER A 491 23.19 -7.44 7.76
N PHE A 492 22.18 -7.81 6.98
CA PHE A 492 22.40 -8.46 5.70
C PHE A 492 23.09 -7.51 4.72
N SER A 493 22.66 -6.24 4.67
CA SER A 493 23.35 -5.20 3.88
C SER A 493 24.81 -5.03 4.31
N LEU A 494 25.07 -4.91 5.62
CA LEU A 494 26.42 -4.77 6.16
C LEU A 494 27.30 -6.01 5.91
N LEU A 495 26.70 -7.21 5.88
CA LEU A 495 27.40 -8.45 5.57
C LEU A 495 27.87 -8.51 4.11
N LEU A 496 27.10 -7.93 3.19
CA LEU A 496 27.42 -7.89 1.76
C LEU A 496 28.32 -6.72 1.36
N SER A 497 28.47 -5.70 2.23
CA SER A 497 29.32 -4.52 1.97
C SER A 497 30.75 -4.86 1.51
N PRO A 498 31.47 -5.85 2.07
CA PRO A 498 32.80 -6.23 1.58
C PRO A 498 32.86 -6.73 0.13
N PHE A 499 31.73 -7.17 -0.43
CA PHE A 499 31.61 -7.65 -1.81
C PHE A 499 31.24 -6.54 -2.81
N GLY A 500 31.20 -5.28 -2.37
CA GLY A 500 30.82 -4.15 -3.22
C GLY A 500 29.31 -3.98 -3.41
N ALA A 501 28.46 -4.70 -2.66
CA ALA A 501 27.00 -4.60 -2.77
C ALA A 501 26.41 -3.27 -2.23
N GLY A 502 27.26 -2.30 -1.87
CA GLY A 502 26.89 -1.02 -1.26
C GLY A 502 26.74 -1.08 0.27
N ASP A 503 26.46 0.07 0.88
CA ASP A 503 26.24 0.23 2.32
C ASP A 503 24.74 0.24 2.65
N VAL A 504 24.37 0.29 3.93
CA VAL A 504 22.99 0.39 4.42
C VAL A 504 22.21 1.49 3.71
N ALA A 505 22.86 2.61 3.39
CA ALA A 505 22.26 3.72 2.65
C ALA A 505 21.82 3.33 1.23
N SER A 506 22.58 2.49 0.51
CA SER A 506 22.17 2.05 -0.84
C SER A 506 21.00 1.07 -0.76
N LEU A 507 20.91 0.22 0.27
CA LEU A 507 19.75 -0.63 0.51
C LEU A 507 18.50 0.20 0.81
N PHE A 508 18.59 1.23 1.66
CA PHE A 508 17.48 2.16 1.88
C PHE A 508 17.13 2.96 0.63
N GLY A 509 18.11 3.34 -0.19
CA GLY A 509 17.86 3.97 -1.50
C GLY A 509 17.10 3.04 -2.46
N ARG A 510 17.50 1.76 -2.54
CA ARG A 510 16.81 0.73 -3.35
C ARG A 510 15.40 0.43 -2.82
N LEU A 511 15.24 0.35 -1.50
CA LEU A 511 13.92 0.22 -0.86
C LEU A 511 13.07 1.47 -1.05
N GLY A 512 13.67 2.66 -1.04
CA GLY A 512 13.03 3.94 -1.32
C GLY A 512 12.50 3.99 -2.75
N ALA A 513 13.32 3.59 -3.72
CA ALA A 513 12.90 3.45 -5.11
C ALA A 513 11.75 2.43 -5.30
N LEU A 514 11.78 1.31 -4.55
CA LEU A 514 10.65 0.37 -4.51
C LEU A 514 9.41 0.96 -3.81
N ALA A 515 9.61 1.84 -2.83
CA ALA A 515 8.54 2.52 -2.09
C ALA A 515 7.89 3.67 -2.85
N GLU A 516 8.59 4.29 -3.81
CA GLU A 516 8.04 5.27 -4.76
C GLU A 516 7.03 4.62 -5.71
N GLY A 517 7.12 3.31 -5.93
CA GLY A 517 6.16 2.53 -6.69
C GLY A 517 6.43 2.50 -8.19
N PHE A 518 5.59 1.77 -8.92
CA PHE A 518 5.67 1.64 -10.38
C PHE A 518 4.35 2.05 -11.02
N GLU A 519 4.41 2.69 -12.19
CA GLU A 519 3.21 3.04 -12.94
C GLU A 519 2.65 1.80 -13.67
N VAL A 520 1.40 1.44 -13.38
CA VAL A 520 0.65 0.44 -14.15
C VAL A 520 -0.57 1.10 -14.76
N GLY A 521 -0.61 1.23 -16.09
CA GLY A 521 -1.78 1.77 -16.80
C GLY A 521 -2.11 3.24 -16.49
N GLY A 522 -1.10 4.04 -16.11
CA GLY A 522 -1.24 5.45 -15.72
C GLY A 522 -1.73 5.67 -14.28
N VAL A 523 -1.57 4.67 -13.40
CA VAL A 523 -1.74 4.80 -11.96
C VAL A 523 -0.42 4.44 -11.29
N ALA A 524 0.15 5.36 -10.51
CA ALA A 524 1.33 5.12 -9.70
C ALA A 524 0.97 4.23 -8.50
N VAL A 525 1.31 2.94 -8.57
CA VAL A 525 1.04 2.00 -7.49
C VAL A 525 2.26 1.93 -6.59
N SER A 526 2.19 2.63 -5.45
CA SER A 526 3.22 2.61 -4.43
C SER A 526 2.76 1.89 -3.16
N PRO A 527 3.64 1.16 -2.45
CA PRO A 527 3.31 0.57 -1.15
C PRO A 527 2.74 1.59 -0.15
N GLY A 528 3.24 2.83 -0.20
CA GLY A 528 2.74 3.96 0.59
C GLY A 528 1.30 4.35 0.21
N ALA A 529 1.00 4.44 -1.09
CA ALA A 529 -0.35 4.70 -1.57
C ALA A 529 -1.31 3.58 -1.14
N ILE A 530 -0.89 2.32 -1.26
CA ILE A 530 -1.68 1.15 -0.79
C ILE A 530 -2.00 1.25 0.70
N LEU A 531 -0.99 1.54 1.53
CA LEU A 531 -1.19 1.65 2.98
C LEU A 531 -2.11 2.82 3.33
N ARG A 532 -1.93 3.98 2.68
CA ARG A 532 -2.81 5.14 2.83
C ARG A 532 -4.24 4.80 2.40
N GLY A 533 -4.39 4.08 1.28
CA GLY A 533 -5.67 3.59 0.76
C GLY A 533 -6.40 2.69 1.74
N ILE A 534 -5.69 1.70 2.30
CA ILE A 534 -6.22 0.82 3.35
C ILE A 534 -6.63 1.63 4.58
N LEU A 535 -5.78 2.57 5.03
CA LEU A 535 -6.07 3.39 6.20
C LEU A 535 -7.33 4.26 5.99
N VAL A 536 -7.44 4.94 4.83
CA VAL A 536 -8.61 5.74 4.47
C VAL A 536 -9.86 4.85 4.37
N LEU A 537 -9.75 3.66 3.79
CA LEU A 537 -10.86 2.70 3.73
C LEU A 537 -11.30 2.27 5.13
N LEU A 538 -10.36 1.94 6.03
CA LEU A 538 -10.68 1.56 7.41
C LEU A 538 -11.37 2.69 8.17
N ILE A 539 -10.89 3.93 8.01
CA ILE A 539 -11.52 5.13 8.57
C ILE A 539 -12.93 5.31 7.99
N GLY A 540 -13.08 5.23 6.67
CA GLY A 540 -14.38 5.32 5.99
C GLY A 540 -15.37 4.27 6.50
N LEU A 541 -14.97 3.00 6.61
CA LEU A 541 -15.80 1.94 7.16
C LEU A 541 -16.13 2.13 8.64
N ALA A 542 -15.23 2.74 9.42
CA ALA A 542 -15.50 3.10 10.82
C ALA A 542 -16.55 4.22 10.91
N LEU A 543 -16.45 5.24 10.06
CA LEU A 543 -17.44 6.31 9.94
C LEU A 543 -18.81 5.78 9.52
N VAL A 544 -18.88 4.92 8.50
CA VAL A 544 -20.12 4.25 8.07
C VAL A 544 -20.72 3.44 9.20
N ARG A 545 -19.91 2.67 9.94
CA ARG A 545 -20.39 1.92 11.12
C ARG A 545 -20.89 2.84 12.23
N GLY A 546 -20.31 4.01 12.41
CA GLY A 546 -20.77 5.02 13.37
C GLY A 546 -22.11 5.62 12.96
N PHE A 547 -22.20 6.05 11.70
CA PHE A 547 -23.42 6.61 11.10
C PHE A 547 -24.58 5.61 11.10
N MET A 548 -24.35 4.35 10.71
CA MET A 548 -25.38 3.29 10.75
C MET A 548 -25.90 3.06 12.17
N ARG A 549 -25.00 3.02 13.17
CA ARG A 549 -25.40 2.89 14.58
C ARG A 549 -26.28 4.04 15.04
N TRP A 550 -25.97 5.26 14.61
CA TRP A 550 -26.81 6.44 14.90
C TRP A 550 -28.16 6.36 14.16
N LEU A 551 -28.14 6.01 12.88
CA LEU A 551 -29.34 5.92 12.03
C LEU A 551 -30.33 4.88 12.56
N GLU A 552 -29.85 3.66 12.86
CA GLU A 552 -30.68 2.54 13.31
C GLU A 552 -31.16 2.70 14.76
N ARG A 553 -30.33 3.24 15.66
CA ARG A 553 -30.65 3.29 17.10
C ARG A 553 -31.28 4.60 17.55
N ARG A 554 -31.08 5.69 16.81
CA ARG A 554 -31.51 7.03 17.24
C ARG A 554 -32.50 7.69 16.29
N TYR A 555 -32.26 7.60 14.97
CA TYR A 555 -33.08 8.32 13.99
C TYR A 555 -34.31 7.51 13.55
N LEU A 556 -34.12 6.33 12.95
CA LEU A 556 -35.21 5.50 12.42
C LEU A 556 -36.27 5.09 13.47
N PRO A 557 -35.95 4.82 14.75
CA PRO A 557 -36.96 4.49 15.74
C PRO A 557 -37.95 5.61 16.07
N VAL A 558 -37.59 6.87 15.78
CA VAL A 558 -38.43 8.06 16.04
C VAL A 558 -39.35 8.37 14.85
N THR A 559 -39.19 7.66 13.73
CA THR A 559 -40.04 7.81 12.54
C THR A 559 -41.25 6.87 12.58
N ASP A 560 -42.35 7.26 11.94
CA ASP A 560 -43.57 6.44 11.78
C ASP A 560 -43.41 5.27 10.78
N LEU A 561 -42.17 4.90 10.46
CA LEU A 561 -41.87 3.81 9.53
C LEU A 561 -42.12 2.44 10.19
N ASP A 562 -42.71 1.53 9.43
CA ASP A 562 -42.89 0.13 9.80
C ASP A 562 -41.55 -0.64 9.79
N GLY A 563 -41.55 -1.87 10.33
CA GLY A 563 -40.33 -2.67 10.44
C GLY A 563 -39.65 -2.95 9.09
N SER A 564 -40.44 -3.09 8.02
CA SER A 564 -39.95 -3.34 6.66
C SER A 564 -39.32 -2.09 6.04
N GLY A 565 -39.95 -0.92 6.20
CA GLY A 565 -39.41 0.37 5.76
C GLY A 565 -38.08 0.72 6.42
N ARG A 566 -37.97 0.54 7.74
CA ARG A 566 -36.72 0.80 8.47
C ARG A 566 -35.58 -0.10 8.00
N ASN A 567 -35.85 -1.40 7.80
CA ASN A 567 -34.83 -2.35 7.34
C ASN A 567 -34.36 -2.00 5.92
N SER A 568 -35.30 -1.64 5.04
CA SER A 568 -35.01 -1.27 3.65
C SER A 568 -34.13 -0.02 3.57
N ILE A 569 -34.46 1.03 4.34
CA ILE A 569 -33.65 2.26 4.40
C ILE A 569 -32.25 1.97 4.97
N SER A 570 -32.18 1.18 6.05
CA SER A 570 -30.90 0.82 6.67
C SER A 570 -30.00 0.05 5.68
N LEU A 571 -30.59 -0.87 4.90
CA LEU A 571 -29.87 -1.64 3.90
C LEU A 571 -29.33 -0.75 2.78
N ILE A 572 -30.16 0.13 2.22
CA ILE A 572 -29.77 1.08 1.15
C ILE A 572 -28.67 2.01 1.66
N ALA A 573 -28.88 2.64 2.82
CA ALA A 573 -27.93 3.58 3.39
C ALA A 573 -26.59 2.89 3.71
N ARG A 574 -26.62 1.63 4.16
CA ARG A 574 -25.40 0.83 4.42
C ARG A 574 -24.63 0.56 3.14
N TYR A 575 -25.30 0.13 2.06
CA TYR A 575 -24.61 -0.12 0.79
C TYR A 575 -24.06 1.17 0.18
N VAL A 576 -24.82 2.27 0.22
CA VAL A 576 -24.34 3.59 -0.23
C VAL A 576 -23.13 4.03 0.60
N GLY A 577 -23.19 3.91 1.92
CA GLY A 577 -22.08 4.26 2.80
C GLY A 577 -20.82 3.43 2.52
N ILE A 578 -20.97 2.12 2.34
CA ILE A 578 -19.85 1.23 1.97
C ILE A 578 -19.28 1.62 0.60
N ALA A 579 -20.13 1.86 -0.40
CA ALA A 579 -19.68 2.28 -1.73
C ALA A 579 -18.88 3.59 -1.68
N LEU A 580 -19.34 4.59 -0.92
CA LEU A 580 -18.61 5.85 -0.70
C LEU A 580 -17.26 5.62 0.01
N ALA A 581 -17.21 4.76 1.03
CA ALA A 581 -15.96 4.43 1.71
C ALA A 581 -14.95 3.73 0.77
N VAL A 582 -15.43 2.85 -0.11
CA VAL A 582 -14.62 2.19 -1.14
C VAL A 582 -14.12 3.19 -2.17
N ILE A 583 -14.99 4.06 -2.69
CA ILE A 583 -14.61 5.12 -3.64
C ILE A 583 -13.55 6.04 -3.03
N TRP A 584 -13.70 6.41 -1.76
CA TRP A 584 -12.74 7.26 -1.07
C TRP A 584 -11.39 6.56 -0.86
N GLY A 585 -11.41 5.27 -0.53
CA GLY A 585 -10.22 4.42 -0.50
C GLY A 585 -9.52 4.34 -1.85
N LEU A 586 -10.27 4.09 -2.93
CA LEU A 586 -9.75 4.02 -4.30
C LEU A 586 -9.17 5.36 -4.76
N ALA A 587 -9.83 6.49 -4.47
CA ALA A 587 -9.30 7.81 -4.79
C ALA A 587 -7.98 8.10 -4.06
N SER A 588 -7.84 7.64 -2.81
CA SER A 588 -6.59 7.79 -2.05
C SER A 588 -5.45 6.88 -2.52
N LEU A 589 -5.74 5.88 -3.37
CA LEU A 589 -4.73 5.09 -4.09
C LEU A 589 -4.18 5.81 -5.33
N GLY A 590 -4.63 7.04 -5.63
CA GLY A 590 -4.25 7.77 -6.84
C GLY A 590 -5.02 7.33 -8.09
N ILE A 591 -6.09 6.53 -7.94
CA ILE A 591 -7.00 6.23 -9.05
C ILE A 591 -7.82 7.49 -9.32
N GLY A 592 -7.62 8.10 -10.50
CA GLY A 592 -8.34 9.30 -10.92
C GLY A 592 -9.85 9.14 -10.76
N ILE A 593 -10.48 10.17 -10.18
CA ILE A 593 -11.93 10.22 -9.94
C ILE A 593 -12.69 10.04 -11.26
N GLU A 594 -12.11 10.46 -12.38
CA GLU A 594 -12.65 10.30 -13.73
C GLU A 594 -12.84 8.83 -14.09
N ARG A 595 -11.88 7.96 -13.76
CA ARG A 595 -11.96 6.52 -14.07
C ARG A 595 -13.02 5.83 -13.23
N ILE A 596 -13.12 6.22 -11.95
CA ILE A 596 -14.19 5.75 -11.06
C ILE A 596 -15.55 6.26 -11.56
N ALA A 597 -15.63 7.53 -11.99
CA ALA A 597 -16.84 8.15 -12.49
C ALA A 597 -17.36 7.48 -13.77
N ILE A 598 -16.48 7.03 -14.67
CA ILE A 598 -16.89 6.26 -15.87
C ILE A 598 -17.56 4.94 -15.47
N LEU A 599 -16.94 4.18 -14.56
CA LEU A 599 -17.52 2.93 -14.05
C LEU A 599 -18.85 3.19 -13.33
N LEU A 600 -18.91 4.24 -12.51
CA LEU A 600 -20.12 4.64 -11.80
C LEU A 600 -21.23 5.10 -12.75
N SER A 601 -20.88 5.77 -13.84
CA SER A 601 -21.82 6.21 -14.87
C SER A 601 -22.44 5.02 -15.57
N ALA A 602 -21.63 4.05 -16.00
CA ALA A 602 -22.13 2.82 -16.61
C ALA A 602 -23.04 2.03 -15.65
N LEU A 603 -22.63 1.90 -14.38
CA LEU A 603 -23.42 1.23 -13.35
C LEU A 603 -24.75 1.97 -13.07
N SER A 604 -24.71 3.31 -12.99
CA SER A 604 -25.91 4.14 -12.74
C SER A 604 -26.90 4.04 -13.89
N VAL A 605 -26.43 4.03 -15.14
CA VAL A 605 -27.25 3.79 -16.32
C VAL A 605 -27.88 2.40 -16.27
N GLY A 606 -27.10 1.36 -15.94
CA GLY A 606 -27.62 -0.01 -15.79
C GLY A 606 -28.69 -0.15 -14.70
N ILE A 607 -28.47 0.45 -13.53
CA ILE A 607 -29.45 0.49 -12.44
C ILE A 607 -30.68 1.29 -12.86
N GLY A 608 -30.51 2.41 -13.55
CA GLY A 608 -31.60 3.23 -14.07
C GLY A 608 -32.52 2.47 -15.03
N PHE A 609 -31.93 1.70 -15.96
CA PHE A 609 -32.69 0.80 -16.82
C PHE A 609 -33.41 -0.30 -16.03
N GLY A 610 -32.78 -0.88 -15.01
CA GLY A 610 -33.41 -1.88 -14.14
C GLY A 610 -34.57 -1.34 -13.30
N LEU A 611 -34.48 -0.07 -12.87
CA LEU A 611 -35.50 0.60 -12.05
C LEU A 611 -36.60 1.29 -12.87
N GLN A 612 -36.47 1.30 -14.20
CA GLN A 612 -37.38 2.02 -15.10
C GLN A 612 -38.84 1.62 -14.88
N ALA A 613 -39.14 0.32 -14.83
CA ALA A 613 -40.50 -0.18 -14.65
C ALA A 613 -41.09 0.16 -13.27
N ILE A 614 -40.28 0.16 -12.21
CA ILE A 614 -40.72 0.51 -10.85
C ILE A 614 -41.03 2.00 -10.78
N THR A 615 -40.15 2.83 -11.34
CA THR A 615 -40.32 4.29 -11.39
C THR A 615 -41.54 4.67 -12.21
N GLN A 616 -41.74 4.03 -13.37
CA GLN A 616 -42.91 4.25 -14.21
C GLN A 616 -44.21 3.97 -13.45
N ASN A 617 -44.32 2.82 -12.77
CA ASN A 617 -45.50 2.48 -11.98
C ASN A 617 -45.74 3.44 -10.80
N PHE A 618 -44.66 3.87 -10.12
CA PHE A 618 -44.73 4.84 -9.04
C PHE A 618 -45.26 6.20 -9.52
N VAL A 619 -44.68 6.73 -10.61
CA VAL A 619 -45.10 8.00 -11.21
C VAL A 619 -46.54 7.91 -11.72
N SER A 620 -46.90 6.82 -12.40
CA SER A 620 -48.28 6.57 -12.83
C SER A 620 -49.25 6.51 -11.65
N GLY A 621 -48.85 5.92 -10.51
CA GLY A 621 -49.65 5.92 -9.29
C GLY A 621 -49.89 7.33 -8.74
N LEU A 622 -48.87 8.18 -8.70
CA LEU A 622 -49.02 9.59 -8.29
C LEU A 622 -49.95 10.36 -9.23
N ILE A 623 -49.84 10.14 -10.54
CA ILE A 623 -50.73 10.76 -11.54
C ILE A 623 -52.18 10.31 -11.32
N LEU A 624 -52.44 9.01 -11.12
CA LEU A 624 -53.79 8.50 -10.84
C LEU A 624 -54.40 9.11 -9.57
N LEU A 625 -53.60 9.32 -8.52
CA LEU A 625 -54.06 9.96 -7.28
C LEU A 625 -54.33 11.46 -7.43
N ALA A 626 -53.51 12.15 -8.24
CA ALA A 626 -53.61 13.59 -8.47
C ALA A 626 -54.75 13.94 -9.42
N GLU A 627 -54.81 13.29 -10.59
CA GLU A 627 -55.80 13.58 -11.65
C GLU A 627 -57.13 12.85 -11.45
N ARG A 628 -57.12 11.74 -10.71
CA ARG A 628 -58.30 10.91 -10.39
C ARG A 628 -59.15 10.51 -11.62
N PRO A 629 -58.57 9.97 -12.71
CA PRO A 629 -59.34 9.46 -13.85
C PRO A 629 -60.18 8.22 -13.49
N ILE A 630 -59.83 7.55 -12.39
CA ILE A 630 -60.55 6.43 -11.79
C ILE A 630 -60.53 6.63 -10.28
N LYS A 631 -61.65 6.35 -9.61
CA LYS A 631 -61.81 6.48 -8.16
C LYS A 631 -62.09 5.13 -7.51
N ILE A 632 -61.77 5.03 -6.22
CA ILE A 632 -62.19 3.88 -5.41
C ILE A 632 -63.73 3.81 -5.43
N GLY A 633 -64.28 2.66 -5.82
CA GLY A 633 -65.71 2.41 -6.01
C GLY A 633 -66.22 2.53 -7.45
N ASP A 634 -65.38 2.99 -8.39
CA ASP A 634 -65.76 3.03 -9.81
C ASP A 634 -65.83 1.62 -10.42
N LEU A 635 -66.81 1.41 -11.29
CA LEU A 635 -66.89 0.21 -12.13
C LEU A 635 -66.10 0.46 -13.41
N VAL A 636 -64.99 -0.25 -13.56
CA VAL A 636 -64.07 -0.08 -14.69
C VAL A 636 -63.89 -1.39 -15.45
N ARG A 637 -63.65 -1.26 -16.77
CA ARG A 637 -63.22 -2.37 -17.61
C ARG A 637 -61.82 -2.11 -18.13
N VAL A 638 -60.91 -3.04 -17.83
CA VAL A 638 -59.50 -3.00 -18.22
C VAL A 638 -59.24 -4.26 -19.06
N GLY A 639 -59.05 -4.08 -20.37
CA GLY A 639 -58.99 -5.22 -21.30
C GLY A 639 -60.33 -5.96 -21.38
N GLN A 640 -60.34 -7.24 -21.00
CA GLN A 640 -61.57 -8.06 -20.97
C GLN A 640 -62.21 -8.14 -19.59
N ASP A 641 -61.47 -7.77 -18.54
CA ASP A 641 -61.93 -7.89 -17.16
C ASP A 641 -62.67 -6.61 -16.73
N GLU A 642 -63.79 -6.79 -16.04
CA GLU A 642 -64.65 -5.73 -15.55
C GLU A 642 -64.90 -5.91 -14.05
N GLY A 643 -64.73 -4.86 -13.26
CA GLY A 643 -64.85 -4.94 -11.81
C GLY A 643 -64.76 -3.59 -11.11
N ASP A 644 -64.90 -3.63 -9.79
CA ASP A 644 -64.96 -2.45 -8.92
C ASP A 644 -63.58 -2.11 -8.33
N VAL A 645 -63.16 -0.85 -8.43
CA VAL A 645 -61.87 -0.44 -7.88
C VAL A 645 -61.92 -0.43 -6.35
N LYS A 646 -61.11 -1.28 -5.72
CA LYS A 646 -61.04 -1.39 -4.26
C LYS A 646 -60.00 -0.48 -3.64
N ARG A 647 -58.82 -0.43 -4.26
CA ARG A 647 -57.67 0.29 -3.69
C ARG A 647 -56.71 0.72 -4.78
N ILE A 648 -56.30 1.98 -4.72
CA ILE A 648 -55.23 2.51 -5.56
C ILE A 648 -53.99 2.62 -4.67
N SER A 649 -53.01 1.75 -4.90
CA SER A 649 -51.71 1.80 -4.23
C SER A 649 -50.68 2.53 -5.10
N VAL A 650 -49.50 2.78 -4.54
CA VAL A 650 -48.42 3.51 -5.22
C VAL A 650 -47.96 2.83 -6.52
N ARG A 651 -47.96 1.50 -6.61
CA ARG A 651 -47.47 0.74 -7.78
C ARG A 651 -48.54 0.01 -8.59
N SER A 652 -49.71 -0.24 -7.99
CA SER A 652 -50.76 -1.05 -8.59
C SER A 652 -52.12 -0.64 -8.05
N THR A 653 -53.15 -0.90 -8.83
CA THR A 653 -54.55 -0.74 -8.45
C THR A 653 -55.22 -2.10 -8.37
N GLU A 654 -55.97 -2.32 -7.30
CA GLU A 654 -56.69 -3.56 -7.01
C GLU A 654 -58.16 -3.38 -7.44
N ILE A 655 -58.63 -4.25 -8.34
CA ILE A 655 -59.99 -4.27 -8.89
C ILE A 655 -60.64 -5.60 -8.48
N GLU A 656 -61.77 -5.56 -7.77
CA GLU A 656 -62.54 -6.77 -7.42
C GLU A 656 -63.47 -7.14 -8.58
N LEU A 657 -63.36 -8.37 -9.06
CA LEU A 657 -64.22 -8.93 -10.11
C LEU A 657 -65.55 -9.45 -9.50
N PRO A 658 -66.58 -9.70 -10.34
CA PRO A 658 -67.86 -10.23 -9.88
C PRO A 658 -67.79 -11.58 -9.18
N ASP A 659 -66.73 -12.36 -9.38
CA ASP A 659 -66.47 -13.64 -8.71
C ASP A 659 -65.68 -13.49 -7.40
N HIS A 660 -65.49 -12.25 -6.90
CA HIS A 660 -64.71 -11.88 -5.72
C HIS A 660 -63.19 -12.09 -5.85
N SER A 661 -62.69 -12.40 -7.05
CA SER A 661 -61.25 -12.39 -7.30
C SER A 661 -60.72 -10.95 -7.39
N THR A 662 -59.45 -10.74 -7.01
CA THR A 662 -58.80 -9.42 -7.09
C THR A 662 -57.81 -9.38 -8.25
N LEU A 663 -58.10 -8.54 -9.24
CA LEU A 663 -57.18 -8.21 -10.32
C LEU A 663 -56.25 -7.08 -9.89
N ILE A 664 -54.95 -7.37 -9.87
CA ILE A 664 -53.90 -6.40 -9.55
C ILE A 664 -53.34 -5.85 -10.87
N VAL A 665 -53.70 -4.62 -11.19
CA VAL A 665 -53.25 -3.95 -12.42
C VAL A 665 -52.08 -3.01 -12.10
N PRO A 666 -50.93 -3.10 -12.80
CA PRO A 666 -49.86 -2.11 -12.66
C PRO A 666 -50.37 -0.71 -13.03
N ASN A 667 -50.02 0.29 -12.23
CA ASN A 667 -50.52 1.65 -12.47
C ASN A 667 -50.08 2.21 -13.82
N SER A 668 -48.91 1.80 -14.33
CA SER A 668 -48.45 2.18 -15.66
C SER A 668 -49.44 1.76 -16.73
N GLU A 669 -50.06 0.58 -16.61
CA GLU A 669 -51.03 0.10 -17.60
C GLU A 669 -52.30 0.92 -17.61
N LEU A 670 -52.79 1.37 -16.45
CA LEU A 670 -53.99 2.21 -16.35
C LEU A 670 -53.80 3.61 -16.95
N ILE A 671 -52.55 4.07 -17.04
CA ILE A 671 -52.20 5.35 -17.68
C ILE A 671 -51.92 5.16 -19.17
N THR A 672 -51.25 4.07 -19.57
CA THR A 672 -50.81 3.89 -20.97
C THR A 672 -51.82 3.18 -21.85
N LYS A 673 -52.71 2.35 -21.29
CA LYS A 673 -53.72 1.58 -22.04
C LYS A 673 -55.11 2.19 -21.85
N THR A 674 -56.01 1.90 -22.79
CA THR A 674 -57.41 2.32 -22.70
C THR A 674 -58.12 1.68 -21.52
N VAL A 675 -58.75 2.49 -20.68
CA VAL A 675 -59.61 2.06 -19.58
C VAL A 675 -61.00 2.64 -19.79
N LEU A 676 -62.02 1.78 -19.76
CA LEU A 676 -63.41 2.22 -19.82
C LEU A 676 -63.95 2.37 -18.39
N ASN A 677 -64.18 3.61 -17.96
CA ASN A 677 -64.83 3.89 -16.69
C ASN A 677 -66.34 4.06 -16.91
N LYS A 678 -67.16 3.17 -16.34
CA LYS A 678 -68.61 3.17 -16.52
C LYS A 678 -69.37 4.05 -15.52
N THR A 679 -68.69 4.62 -14.52
CA THR A 679 -69.33 5.38 -13.43
C THR A 679 -68.78 6.80 -13.25
N LEU A 680 -67.76 7.21 -14.02
CA LEU A 680 -67.03 8.47 -13.83
C LEU A 680 -67.90 9.73 -13.80
N ALA A 681 -68.81 9.87 -14.78
CA ALA A 681 -69.60 11.09 -14.99
C ALA A 681 -71.08 10.93 -14.60
N SER A 682 -71.70 9.80 -14.95
CA SER A 682 -73.08 9.46 -14.56
C SER A 682 -73.22 7.94 -14.47
N PRO A 683 -73.74 7.38 -13.37
CA PRO A 683 -73.83 5.94 -13.17
C PRO A 683 -75.09 5.35 -13.83
N LEU A 684 -75.47 5.80 -15.02
CA LEU A 684 -76.62 5.21 -15.72
C LEU A 684 -76.17 3.98 -16.52
N GLY A 685 -76.83 2.85 -16.27
CA GLY A 685 -76.64 1.64 -17.07
C GLY A 685 -77.52 1.68 -18.30
N ARG A 686 -76.97 1.47 -19.51
CA ARG A 686 -77.77 1.27 -20.72
C ARG A 686 -77.92 -0.22 -20.98
N MET A 687 -79.15 -0.69 -21.08
CA MET A 687 -79.46 -2.03 -21.57
C MET A 687 -79.87 -2.00 -23.03
N GLN A 688 -79.47 -3.05 -23.74
CA GLN A 688 -79.80 -3.28 -25.14
C GLN A 688 -80.41 -4.67 -25.28
N ILE A 689 -81.56 -4.74 -25.93
CA ILE A 689 -82.27 -6.00 -26.24
C ILE A 689 -82.49 -6.06 -27.75
N GLN A 690 -81.97 -7.14 -28.35
CA GLN A 690 -82.14 -7.45 -29.76
C GLN A 690 -82.92 -8.75 -29.90
N PHE A 691 -83.92 -8.74 -30.78
CA PHE A 691 -84.74 -9.92 -31.10
C PHE A 691 -85.35 -9.75 -32.49
N SER A 692 -85.93 -10.81 -33.06
CA SER A 692 -86.60 -10.74 -34.36
C SER A 692 -87.93 -11.47 -34.36
N VAL A 693 -88.86 -10.98 -35.17
CA VAL A 693 -90.20 -11.58 -35.39
C VAL A 693 -90.42 -11.81 -36.89
N PRO A 694 -91.29 -12.74 -37.30
CA PRO A 694 -91.66 -12.92 -38.71
C PRO A 694 -92.17 -11.62 -39.36
N ILE A 695 -91.91 -11.41 -40.65
CA ILE A 695 -92.34 -10.20 -41.39
C ILE A 695 -93.85 -10.01 -41.44
N LYS A 696 -94.61 -11.08 -41.21
CA LYS A 696 -96.07 -11.06 -41.15
C LYS A 696 -96.61 -10.59 -39.79
N THR A 697 -95.76 -10.48 -38.78
CA THR A 697 -96.12 -9.98 -37.46
C THR A 697 -96.29 -8.47 -37.51
N ASP A 698 -97.34 -7.96 -36.89
CA ASP A 698 -97.59 -6.52 -36.76
C ASP A 698 -96.49 -5.85 -35.91
N ALA A 699 -95.68 -5.02 -36.55
CA ALA A 699 -94.56 -4.33 -35.94
C ALA A 699 -94.99 -3.28 -34.92
N ASP A 700 -96.15 -2.64 -35.10
CA ASP A 700 -96.67 -1.65 -34.17
C ASP A 700 -97.15 -2.32 -32.89
N LYS A 701 -97.79 -3.49 -33.02
CA LYS A 701 -98.17 -4.34 -31.87
C LYS A 701 -96.95 -4.81 -31.07
N VAL A 702 -95.88 -5.24 -31.75
CA VAL A 702 -94.61 -5.61 -31.09
C VAL A 702 -93.99 -4.42 -30.35
N ARG A 703 -94.05 -3.23 -30.96
CA ARG A 703 -93.57 -2.00 -30.34
C ARG A 703 -94.32 -1.65 -29.07
N GLU A 704 -95.65 -1.72 -29.10
CA GLU A 704 -96.48 -1.46 -27.93
C GLU A 704 -96.14 -2.40 -26.77
N ILE A 705 -96.05 -3.71 -27.02
CA ILE A 705 -95.72 -4.72 -26.00
C ILE A 705 -94.35 -4.46 -25.38
N VAL A 706 -93.34 -4.12 -26.18
CA VAL A 706 -91.97 -3.89 -25.69
C VAL A 706 -91.87 -2.63 -24.86
N LEU A 707 -92.47 -1.53 -25.33
CA LEU A 707 -92.48 -0.26 -24.60
C LEU A 707 -93.29 -0.39 -23.29
N ALA A 708 -94.43 -1.10 -23.31
CA ALA A 708 -95.19 -1.40 -22.10
C ALA A 708 -94.39 -2.27 -21.12
N THR A 709 -93.62 -3.25 -21.62
CA THR A 709 -92.76 -4.09 -20.76
C THR A 709 -91.63 -3.30 -20.12
N TYR A 710 -91.06 -2.31 -20.81
CA TYR A 710 -90.11 -1.38 -20.20
C TYR A 710 -90.76 -0.45 -19.16
N ALA A 711 -91.99 0.00 -19.40
CA ALA A 711 -92.74 0.83 -18.45
C ALA A 711 -93.07 0.06 -17.14
N ASP A 712 -93.33 -1.24 -17.26
CA ASP A 712 -93.73 -2.10 -16.13
C ASP A 712 -92.54 -2.62 -15.31
N GLU A 713 -91.30 -2.61 -15.84
CA GLU A 713 -90.12 -3.11 -15.13
C GLU A 713 -89.58 -2.04 -14.14
N PRO A 714 -89.63 -2.28 -12.81
CA PRO A 714 -89.29 -1.26 -11.81
C PRO A 714 -87.83 -0.77 -11.86
N ALA A 715 -86.93 -1.57 -12.43
CA ALA A 715 -85.52 -1.22 -12.56
C ALA A 715 -85.23 -0.24 -13.72
N VAL A 716 -86.19 -0.05 -14.63
CA VAL A 716 -86.05 0.80 -15.82
C VAL A 716 -86.44 2.23 -15.51
N LEU A 717 -85.59 3.17 -15.90
CA LEU A 717 -85.84 4.59 -15.73
C LEU A 717 -86.72 5.12 -16.86
N ALA A 718 -87.68 5.98 -16.50
CA ALA A 718 -88.48 6.73 -17.47
C ALA A 718 -87.66 7.82 -18.18
N GLU A 719 -86.63 8.36 -17.51
CA GLU A 719 -85.68 9.32 -18.07
C GLU A 719 -84.24 8.79 -17.88
N PRO A 720 -83.43 8.63 -18.95
CA PRO A 720 -83.73 8.87 -20.36
C PRO A 720 -84.73 7.88 -20.95
N ALA A 721 -85.60 8.36 -21.87
CA ALA A 721 -86.67 7.58 -22.47
C ALA A 721 -86.16 6.28 -23.13
N TYR A 722 -86.86 5.18 -22.89
CA TYR A 722 -86.63 3.91 -23.59
C TYR A 722 -87.14 3.99 -25.03
N SER A 723 -86.49 3.25 -25.92
CA SER A 723 -86.73 3.30 -27.37
C SER A 723 -86.64 1.92 -28.00
N LEU A 724 -87.40 1.72 -29.07
CA LEU A 724 -87.37 0.53 -29.91
C LEU A 724 -87.22 0.98 -31.36
N PHE A 725 -86.25 0.42 -32.05
CA PHE A 725 -86.01 0.65 -33.46
C PHE A 725 -86.12 -0.66 -34.23
N ILE A 726 -86.56 -0.58 -35.48
CA ILE A 726 -86.37 -1.65 -36.46
C ILE A 726 -84.94 -1.47 -36.98
N ASP A 727 -84.08 -2.44 -36.68
CA ASP A 727 -82.65 -2.43 -37.03
C ASP A 727 -82.45 -2.84 -38.49
N SER A 728 -83.16 -3.88 -38.93
CA SER A 728 -83.17 -4.36 -40.32
C SER A 728 -84.38 -5.26 -40.61
N ILE A 729 -84.69 -5.45 -41.89
CA ILE A 729 -85.67 -6.44 -42.38
C ILE A 729 -84.93 -7.35 -43.35
N ALA A 730 -84.77 -8.62 -42.99
CA ALA A 730 -84.03 -9.61 -43.77
C ALA A 730 -84.62 -11.01 -43.54
N ASP A 731 -84.45 -11.90 -44.52
CA ASP A 731 -84.85 -13.33 -44.44
C ASP A 731 -86.31 -13.55 -43.99
N GLY A 732 -87.21 -12.66 -44.39
CA GLY A 732 -88.62 -12.73 -44.01
C GLY A 732 -88.88 -12.45 -42.53
N ARG A 733 -87.99 -11.72 -41.85
CA ARG A 733 -88.11 -11.31 -40.44
C ARG A 733 -87.81 -9.81 -40.25
N ILE A 734 -88.37 -9.23 -39.20
CA ILE A 734 -88.10 -7.86 -38.73
C ILE A 734 -87.18 -7.98 -37.51
N PHE A 735 -85.99 -7.38 -37.59
CA PHE A 735 -85.03 -7.32 -36.49
C PHE A 735 -85.26 -6.04 -35.69
N PHE A 736 -85.45 -6.21 -34.40
CA PHE A 736 -85.69 -5.13 -33.46
C PHE A 736 -84.47 -4.92 -32.56
N ASN A 737 -84.18 -3.66 -32.30
CA ASN A 737 -83.11 -3.24 -31.41
C ASN A 737 -83.68 -2.18 -30.46
N SER A 738 -83.72 -2.51 -29.18
CA SER A 738 -84.29 -1.65 -28.15
C SER A 738 -83.27 -1.26 -27.10
N PHE A 739 -83.45 -0.05 -26.58
CA PHE A 739 -82.59 0.54 -25.57
C PHE A 739 -83.41 1.10 -24.44
N ALA A 740 -82.93 0.87 -23.22
CA ALA A 740 -83.51 1.42 -22.01
C ALA A 740 -82.40 1.66 -20.99
N HIS A 741 -82.67 2.49 -19.99
CA HIS A 741 -81.69 2.87 -18.98
C HIS A 741 -82.11 2.39 -17.60
N VAL A 742 -81.14 2.10 -16.75
CA VAL A 742 -81.31 1.69 -15.36
C VAL A 742 -80.44 2.56 -14.46
N ALA A 743 -80.77 2.61 -13.16
CA ALA A 743 -80.10 3.47 -12.18
C ALA A 743 -78.61 3.16 -11.93
N SER A 744 -78.11 2.01 -12.37
CA SER A 744 -76.71 1.60 -12.22
C SER A 744 -76.33 0.58 -13.30
N PRO A 745 -75.12 0.64 -13.89
CA PRO A 745 -74.64 -0.41 -14.79
C PRO A 745 -74.69 -1.81 -14.15
N ARG A 746 -74.54 -1.90 -12.82
CA ARG A 746 -74.62 -3.17 -12.08
C ARG A 746 -76.02 -3.80 -12.12
N ALA A 747 -77.07 -2.98 -12.22
CA ALA A 747 -78.46 -3.44 -12.31
C ALA A 747 -78.89 -3.83 -13.73
N ALA A 748 -78.13 -3.41 -14.76
CA ALA A 748 -78.54 -3.54 -16.16
C ALA A 748 -78.71 -4.99 -16.61
N TYR A 749 -77.84 -5.90 -16.14
CA TYR A 749 -77.92 -7.31 -16.50
C TYR A 749 -79.17 -7.98 -15.92
N GLY A 750 -79.46 -7.75 -14.64
CA GLY A 750 -80.65 -8.28 -13.96
C GLY A 750 -81.94 -7.74 -14.58
N ALA A 751 -82.04 -6.42 -14.76
CA ALA A 751 -83.19 -5.78 -15.39
C ALA A 751 -83.43 -6.30 -16.82
N ARG A 752 -82.36 -6.45 -17.62
CA ARG A 752 -82.46 -7.03 -18.96
C ARG A 752 -82.99 -8.46 -18.94
N SER A 753 -82.55 -9.28 -17.99
CA SER A 753 -83.04 -10.65 -17.84
C SER A 753 -84.53 -10.67 -17.49
N ASN A 754 -84.96 -9.82 -16.55
CA ASN A 754 -86.37 -9.70 -16.17
C ASN A 754 -87.24 -9.30 -17.37
N VAL A 755 -86.82 -8.26 -18.11
CA VAL A 755 -87.50 -7.81 -19.33
C VAL A 755 -87.60 -8.94 -20.34
N PHE A 756 -86.51 -9.68 -20.60
CA PHE A 756 -86.56 -10.83 -21.52
C PHE A 756 -87.58 -11.87 -21.06
N THR A 757 -87.62 -12.24 -19.78
CA THR A 757 -88.59 -13.20 -19.24
C THR A 757 -90.03 -12.73 -19.46
N VAL A 758 -90.32 -11.44 -19.22
CA VAL A 758 -91.64 -10.86 -19.43
C VAL A 758 -92.01 -10.81 -20.92
N LEU A 759 -91.07 -10.38 -21.78
CA LEU A 759 -91.27 -10.35 -23.23
C LEU A 759 -91.57 -11.74 -23.80
N LEU A 760 -90.78 -12.75 -23.41
CA LEU A 760 -90.99 -14.15 -23.83
C LEU A 760 -92.39 -14.66 -23.45
N ARG A 761 -92.89 -14.27 -22.26
CA ARG A 761 -94.24 -14.62 -21.80
C ARG A 761 -95.32 -13.89 -22.60
N ARG A 762 -95.25 -12.56 -22.69
CA ARG A 762 -96.26 -11.73 -23.37
C ARG A 762 -96.35 -12.06 -24.86
N PHE A 763 -95.21 -12.25 -25.53
CA PHE A 763 -95.20 -12.64 -26.94
C PHE A 763 -95.80 -14.03 -27.16
N ARG A 764 -95.62 -14.98 -26.24
CA ARG A 764 -96.29 -16.29 -26.31
C ARG A 764 -97.81 -16.19 -26.16
N GLU A 765 -98.29 -15.38 -25.21
CA GLU A 765 -99.72 -15.15 -24.97
C GLU A 765 -100.40 -14.50 -26.19
N GLU A 766 -99.69 -13.61 -26.89
CA GLU A 766 -100.17 -12.90 -28.08
C GLU A 766 -99.93 -13.65 -29.41
N GLY A 767 -99.40 -14.87 -29.37
CA GLY A 767 -99.11 -15.69 -30.56
C GLY A 767 -97.96 -15.15 -31.43
N ILE A 768 -97.08 -14.30 -30.88
CA ILE A 768 -95.92 -13.73 -31.56
C ILE A 768 -94.73 -14.69 -31.42
N GLU A 769 -94.28 -15.24 -32.55
CA GLU A 769 -93.16 -16.20 -32.57
C GLU A 769 -91.79 -15.49 -32.51
N ILE A 770 -91.02 -15.81 -31.45
CA ILE A 770 -89.65 -15.32 -31.23
C ILE A 770 -88.67 -16.40 -31.70
N GLY A 771 -88.22 -16.32 -32.95
CA GLY A 771 -87.32 -17.30 -33.60
C GLY A 771 -88.07 -18.52 -34.16
N THR A 772 -87.88 -18.92 -35.41
CA THR A 772 -86.64 -19.49 -35.98
C THR A 772 -86.19 -18.83 -37.30
N VAL A 773 -84.94 -19.07 -37.74
CA VAL A 773 -84.48 -18.71 -39.10
C VAL A 773 -85.21 -19.62 -40.07
N PRO A 774 -86.00 -19.10 -41.03
CA PRO A 774 -86.71 -19.95 -41.98
C PRO A 774 -85.68 -20.67 -42.86
N GLN A 775 -85.59 -22.01 -42.73
CA GLN A 775 -84.83 -22.81 -43.67
C GLN A 775 -85.68 -23.02 -44.93
N ARG A 776 -85.28 -22.41 -46.04
CA ARG A 776 -85.89 -22.66 -47.35
C ARG A 776 -85.39 -24.01 -47.86
N MET A 777 -86.25 -25.02 -47.84
CA MET A 777 -86.01 -26.30 -48.51
C MET A 777 -86.64 -26.24 -49.91
N GLU A 778 -85.81 -26.31 -50.94
CA GLU A 778 -86.27 -26.39 -52.34
C GLU A 778 -86.08 -27.83 -52.83
N LEU A 779 -87.18 -28.56 -53.02
CA LEU A 779 -87.16 -29.92 -53.55
C LEU A 779 -87.05 -29.84 -55.08
N ILE A 780 -85.88 -30.16 -55.62
CA ILE A 780 -85.66 -30.25 -57.07
C ILE A 780 -85.95 -31.68 -57.51
N ASN A 781 -86.95 -31.86 -58.38
CA ASN A 781 -87.29 -33.16 -58.97
C ASN A 781 -86.34 -33.43 -60.15
N MET A 782 -85.41 -34.38 -60.04
CA MET A 782 -84.50 -34.76 -61.13
C MET A 782 -85.23 -35.66 -62.13
N GLY A 783 -85.86 -35.07 -63.15
CA GLY A 783 -86.36 -35.81 -64.32
C GLY A 783 -85.20 -36.34 -65.18
N HIS A 784 -85.37 -37.54 -65.74
CA HIS A 784 -84.40 -38.32 -66.53
C HIS A 784 -83.47 -37.49 -67.44
N LEU A 785 -82.16 -37.69 -67.26
CA LEU A 785 -81.15 -37.52 -68.30
C LEU A 785 -81.14 -38.81 -69.13
N ASP A 786 -81.67 -38.75 -70.35
CA ASP A 786 -81.24 -39.58 -71.48
C ASP A 786 -80.70 -38.64 -72.57
#